data_AF-A0AB34PRW1-F1
#
_entry.id   AF-A0AB34PRW1-F1
#
_cell.length_a   1.000
_cell.length_b   1.000
_cell.length_c   1.000
_cell.angle_alpha   90.00
_cell.angle_beta   90.00
_cell.angle_gamma   90.00
#
_symmetry.space_group_name_H-M   'P 1'
#
loop_
_entity.id
_entity.type
_entity.pdbx_description
1 polymer ?
#
loop_
_entity_poly.entity_id
_entity_poly.type
_entity_poly.pdbx_seq_one_letter_code
_entity_poly.pdbx_strand_id
1 'polypeptide(L)'
;MLKNDTVFTKDISCTAITGKDAWNRPTPQPITISLSFNTDFHKASELDNLKYSINYAVITRNVTEFMKSNEHLNFKSLGNIAQAISDIGLDQSRGGGSIVDVTIKSLKSEIRAESVEYKINRNTLGQPVPLDIFQVNKLRLLTIIGVFTFERLQKQIVDVDLQFKIEPNSNLYFHQIIADIVSYVESSNFKTVEALVSKIGQLTFQKYDGVAEVVATVTKPNAFSHVEGVGVSSTMVKDNFKDMEPVKFENTIAQTNRAFNLPVENEKTEDYTGYHTAFIAFGSNTGNQVENITNSFELLQKYGITIEATSSLYISKPMYYLDQPDFFNGVIKVNFQNISPFQLLKILKDIEYKHLERKKDFDNGPRSIDLDIILYDDLQLNTENLIIPHKSMLERTFVLQPLCEVLPPDYIHPISAESLHSHLQQLINDKPQETVQESSDLLQFIPVSRLPVKDNILKFDQINHKSPTLIMGILNMTPDSFSDGGKHFGKELDNIVKQAEKLVSEGATIIDIGGVSTRPGSVEPTEEEELERVIPLIKAIRQSSNPDLSKVLISVDTYRRNVAEQSLLVGADIINDISMGKYDEKIFDVVAKYGCPYIMNHTRGSPKTMSKLTNYESNTNDDIIEYIIDPKLGHQELDLSPEIKNLLNGISRELSLQMFKAMAKGVKKWQIILDPGIGFAKNLNQNLAVIRNASFFKKYSIQINERVDDVTIKHKYLSFNGACVLVGTSRKKFLGTLTGNEVPSDRVFGTGATVSACIEQNTDIVRVHDVKEMKDVVCISDAIYKNV
;
A
#
# COMPACT_ATOMS: atom_id res chain seq x y z
N MET A 1 37.53 -21.30 -25.64
CA MET A 1 38.88 -20.92 -26.10
C MET A 1 39.87 -21.51 -25.12
N LEU A 2 40.85 -22.30 -25.59
CA LEU A 2 41.99 -22.71 -24.77
C LEU A 2 42.59 -21.45 -24.14
N LYS A 3 42.74 -21.42 -22.81
CA LYS A 3 43.57 -20.40 -22.15
C LYS A 3 44.98 -20.61 -22.69
N ASN A 4 45.41 -19.74 -23.60
CA ASN A 4 46.79 -19.74 -24.04
C ASN A 4 47.63 -19.24 -22.88
N ASP A 5 48.73 -19.92 -22.60
CA ASP A 5 49.66 -19.48 -21.57
C ASP A 5 50.36 -18.19 -22.03
N THR A 6 50.27 -17.15 -21.20
CA THR A 6 50.71 -15.81 -21.55
C THR A 6 51.92 -15.36 -20.74
N VAL A 7 52.88 -14.73 -21.39
CA VAL A 7 53.89 -13.89 -20.73
C VAL A 7 53.44 -12.44 -20.81
N PHE A 8 53.45 -11.72 -19.69
CA PHE A 8 52.92 -10.35 -19.65
C PHE A 8 53.85 -9.36 -18.95
N THR A 9 53.71 -8.09 -19.32
CA THR A 9 54.26 -6.94 -18.60
C THR A 9 53.10 -6.00 -18.28
N LYS A 10 52.98 -5.58 -17.03
CA LYS A 10 51.89 -4.72 -16.56
C LYS A 10 52.40 -3.33 -16.20
N ASP A 11 51.58 -2.35 -16.53
CA ASP A 11 51.66 -0.96 -16.06
C ASP A 11 53.02 -0.27 -16.24
N ILE A 12 53.64 -0.42 -17.42
CA ILE A 12 54.81 0.37 -17.80
C ILE A 12 54.39 1.85 -17.82
N SER A 13 54.93 2.63 -16.90
CA SER A 13 54.59 4.04 -16.74
C SER A 13 55.30 4.90 -17.79
N CYS A 14 54.54 5.65 -18.57
CA CYS A 14 55.03 6.50 -19.65
C CYS A 14 54.30 7.85 -19.66
N THR A 15 54.79 8.80 -20.45
CA THR A 15 54.06 10.02 -20.78
C THR A 15 53.85 10.12 -22.29
N ALA A 16 52.66 10.55 -22.70
CA ALA A 16 52.32 10.70 -24.12
C ALA A 16 51.27 11.79 -24.33
N ILE A 17 51.28 12.43 -25.50
CA ILE A 17 50.20 13.31 -25.95
C ILE A 17 49.18 12.44 -26.68
N THR A 18 48.07 12.11 -26.01
CA THR A 18 47.05 11.15 -26.46
C THR A 18 45.94 11.78 -27.30
N GLY A 19 46.12 13.04 -27.73
CA GLY A 19 45.07 13.87 -28.32
C GLY A 19 45.02 15.25 -27.66
N LYS A 20 43.81 15.80 -27.51
CA LYS A 20 43.57 17.00 -26.72
C LYS A 20 43.12 16.57 -25.31
N ASP A 21 43.66 17.20 -24.27
CA ASP A 21 43.24 16.98 -22.88
C ASP A 21 41.77 17.40 -22.68
N ALA A 22 41.23 17.14 -21.51
CA ALA A 22 39.87 17.55 -21.16
C ALA A 22 39.64 19.08 -21.16
N TRP A 23 40.68 19.89 -21.36
CA TRP A 23 40.65 21.34 -21.58
C TRP A 23 40.95 21.73 -23.03
N ASN A 24 40.92 20.76 -23.95
CA ASN A 24 41.16 20.90 -25.38
C ASN A 24 42.63 21.27 -25.76
N ARG A 25 43.61 20.96 -24.90
CA ARG A 25 45.05 21.27 -25.06
C ARG A 25 45.90 20.02 -25.32
N PRO A 26 46.88 20.04 -26.23
CA PRO A 26 47.74 18.88 -26.50
C PRO A 26 48.91 18.79 -25.49
N THR A 27 48.63 18.48 -24.23
CA THR A 27 49.65 18.34 -23.19
C THR A 27 50.01 16.87 -22.92
N PRO A 28 51.27 16.54 -22.62
CA PRO A 28 51.66 15.18 -22.22
C PRO A 28 50.92 14.71 -20.97
N GLN A 29 50.39 13.49 -20.99
CA GLN A 29 49.66 12.88 -19.87
C GLN A 29 50.35 11.59 -19.42
N PRO A 30 50.28 11.25 -18.12
CA PRO A 30 50.73 9.96 -17.64
C PRO A 30 49.80 8.86 -18.16
N ILE A 31 50.39 7.83 -18.76
CA ILE A 31 49.71 6.63 -19.22
C ILE A 31 50.43 5.40 -18.67
N THR A 32 49.70 4.28 -18.57
CA THR A 32 50.31 2.97 -18.33
C THR A 32 50.08 2.06 -19.53
N ILE A 33 51.09 1.27 -19.86
CA ILE A 33 51.11 0.35 -20.99
C ILE A 33 51.27 -1.06 -20.44
N SER A 34 50.33 -1.95 -20.76
CA SER A 34 50.43 -3.37 -20.44
C SER A 34 50.45 -4.18 -21.74
N LEU A 35 51.32 -5.19 -21.80
CA LEU A 35 51.45 -6.10 -22.93
C LEU A 35 51.30 -7.54 -22.45
N SER A 36 50.62 -8.38 -23.23
CA SER A 36 50.54 -9.82 -23.01
C SER A 36 50.81 -10.56 -24.32
N PHE A 37 51.61 -11.61 -24.26
CA PHE A 37 52.07 -12.38 -25.41
C PHE A 37 51.69 -13.85 -25.26
N ASN A 38 51.17 -14.45 -26.31
CA ASN A 38 50.93 -15.90 -26.31
C ASN A 38 52.25 -16.64 -26.51
N THR A 39 52.51 -17.63 -25.65
CA THR A 39 53.73 -18.46 -25.69
C THR A 39 53.40 -19.95 -25.57
N ASP A 40 54.31 -20.83 -25.98
CA ASP A 40 54.21 -22.28 -25.75
C ASP A 40 54.88 -22.62 -24.41
N PHE A 41 54.15 -22.33 -23.33
CA PHE A 41 54.65 -22.46 -21.96
C PHE A 41 55.06 -23.89 -21.61
N HIS A 42 54.38 -24.91 -22.15
CA HIS A 42 54.75 -26.30 -21.93
C HIS A 42 56.16 -26.60 -22.45
N LYS A 43 56.47 -26.20 -23.70
CA LYS A 43 57.83 -26.40 -24.26
C LYS A 43 58.88 -25.51 -23.59
N ALA A 44 58.51 -24.29 -23.21
CA ALA A 44 59.42 -23.39 -22.50
C ALA A 44 59.79 -23.94 -21.11
N SER A 45 58.81 -24.49 -20.38
CA SER A 45 59.00 -25.06 -19.04
C SER A 45 59.70 -26.41 -19.06
N GLU A 46 59.44 -27.26 -20.05
CA GLU A 46 60.05 -28.60 -20.13
C GLU A 46 61.52 -28.54 -20.53
N LEU A 47 61.90 -27.59 -21.40
CA LEU A 47 63.25 -27.48 -21.95
C LEU A 47 64.10 -26.39 -21.29
N ASP A 48 63.54 -25.64 -20.33
CA ASP A 48 64.12 -24.44 -19.71
C ASP A 48 64.83 -23.54 -20.74
N ASN A 49 64.13 -23.26 -21.85
CA ASN A 49 64.73 -22.66 -23.03
C ASN A 49 64.00 -21.37 -23.43
N LEU A 50 64.75 -20.26 -23.37
CA LEU A 50 64.31 -18.92 -23.77
C LEU A 50 63.79 -18.84 -25.21
N LYS A 51 64.12 -19.79 -26.08
CA LYS A 51 63.61 -19.86 -27.46
C LYS A 51 62.09 -20.04 -27.54
N TYR A 52 61.48 -20.67 -26.54
CA TYR A 52 60.03 -20.91 -26.49
C TYR A 52 59.30 -19.94 -25.55
N SER A 53 60.02 -18.98 -24.96
CA SER A 53 59.51 -17.91 -24.12
C SER A 53 59.78 -16.54 -24.75
N ILE A 54 59.17 -15.49 -24.20
CA ILE A 54 59.36 -14.11 -24.66
C ILE A 54 60.27 -13.37 -23.68
N ASN A 55 61.30 -12.69 -24.19
CA ASN A 55 62.17 -11.85 -23.37
C ASN A 55 61.46 -10.52 -23.03
N TYR A 56 60.65 -10.54 -21.99
CA TYR A 56 59.89 -9.39 -21.52
C TYR A 56 60.77 -8.20 -21.14
N ALA A 57 62.04 -8.42 -20.73
CA ALA A 57 62.96 -7.33 -20.40
C ALA A 57 63.38 -6.53 -21.64
N VAL A 58 63.64 -7.20 -22.77
CA VAL A 58 63.97 -6.56 -24.05
C VAL A 58 62.78 -5.78 -24.60
N ILE A 59 61.58 -6.38 -24.58
CA ILE A 59 60.35 -5.70 -25.03
C ILE A 59 60.05 -4.49 -24.16
N THR A 60 60.13 -4.62 -22.83
CA THR A 60 59.89 -3.50 -21.90
C THR A 60 60.85 -2.34 -22.18
N ARG A 61 62.13 -2.65 -22.41
CA ARG A 61 63.13 -1.64 -22.79
C ARG A 61 62.77 -0.96 -24.12
N ASN A 62 62.45 -1.74 -25.15
CA ASN A 62 62.13 -1.22 -26.48
C ASN A 62 60.88 -0.32 -26.45
N VAL A 63 59.83 -0.71 -25.71
CA VAL A 63 58.63 0.10 -25.49
C VAL A 63 58.96 1.40 -24.76
N THR A 64 59.77 1.32 -23.70
CA THR A 64 60.17 2.50 -22.91
C THR A 64 61.01 3.48 -23.74
N GLU A 65 61.98 2.98 -24.52
CA GLU A 65 62.81 3.79 -25.41
C GLU A 65 62.00 4.43 -26.54
N PHE A 66 61.05 3.70 -27.12
CA PHE A 66 60.14 4.22 -28.13
C PHE A 66 59.29 5.35 -27.58
N MET A 67 58.66 5.17 -26.42
CA MET A 67 57.81 6.20 -25.82
C MET A 67 58.62 7.45 -25.44
N LYS A 68 59.84 7.26 -24.91
CA LYS A 68 60.74 8.38 -24.57
C LYS A 68 61.19 9.15 -25.81
N SER A 69 61.53 8.45 -26.90
CA SER A 69 61.95 9.08 -28.16
C SER A 69 60.82 9.84 -28.86
N ASN A 70 59.57 9.53 -28.50
CA ASN A 70 58.36 10.11 -29.09
C ASN A 70 57.54 10.93 -28.08
N GLU A 71 58.13 11.41 -26.99
CA GLU A 71 57.37 12.13 -25.94
C GLU A 71 56.69 13.41 -26.44
N HIS A 72 57.24 14.04 -27.49
CA HIS A 72 56.71 15.24 -28.12
C HIS A 72 55.69 14.95 -29.24
N LEU A 73 55.52 13.68 -29.63
CA LEU A 73 54.60 13.29 -30.70
C LEU A 73 53.17 13.30 -30.19
N ASN A 74 52.27 13.96 -30.91
CA ASN A 74 50.83 13.84 -30.68
C ASN A 74 50.30 12.59 -31.39
N PHE A 75 50.04 11.54 -30.62
CA PHE A 75 49.50 10.28 -31.10
C PHE A 75 48.02 10.36 -31.48
N LYS A 76 47.33 11.48 -31.22
CA LYS A 76 45.90 11.76 -31.51
C LYS A 76 44.88 10.93 -30.74
N SER A 77 45.17 9.66 -30.41
CA SER A 77 44.30 8.77 -29.62
C SER A 77 45.10 7.70 -28.87
N LEU A 78 44.50 7.10 -27.85
CA LEU A 78 45.08 5.93 -27.16
C LEU A 78 45.21 4.72 -28.11
N GLY A 79 44.28 4.57 -29.07
CA GLY A 79 44.32 3.50 -30.06
C GLY A 79 45.54 3.56 -30.97
N ASN A 80 45.97 4.75 -31.37
CA ASN A 80 47.19 4.91 -32.18
C ASN A 80 48.45 4.55 -31.39
N ILE A 81 48.48 4.84 -30.09
CA ILE A 81 49.56 4.39 -29.20
C ILE A 81 49.54 2.87 -29.10
N ALA A 82 48.37 2.28 -28.84
CA ALA A 82 48.21 0.85 -28.76
C ALA A 82 48.71 0.15 -30.03
N GLN A 83 48.35 0.68 -31.21
CA GLN A 83 48.79 0.17 -32.51
C GLN A 83 50.31 0.25 -32.66
N ALA A 84 50.92 1.42 -32.41
CA ALA A 84 52.37 1.59 -32.50
C ALA A 84 53.14 0.65 -31.54
N ILE A 85 52.60 0.43 -30.34
CA ILE A 85 53.17 -0.51 -29.37
C ILE A 85 52.97 -1.96 -29.82
N SER A 86 51.85 -2.29 -30.45
CA SER A 86 51.63 -3.64 -30.99
C SER A 86 52.59 -3.97 -32.12
N ASP A 87 52.94 -2.99 -32.96
CA ASP A 87 53.93 -3.18 -34.04
C ASP A 87 55.31 -3.53 -33.46
N ILE A 88 55.70 -2.92 -32.33
CA ILE A 88 56.92 -3.27 -31.58
C ILE A 88 56.80 -4.66 -30.95
N GLY A 89 55.65 -4.98 -30.39
CA GLY A 89 55.37 -6.27 -29.76
C GLY A 89 55.34 -7.45 -30.75
N LEU A 90 55.03 -7.20 -32.03
CA LEU A 90 55.00 -8.21 -33.09
C LEU A 90 56.34 -8.34 -33.86
N ASP A 91 57.28 -7.42 -33.66
CA ASP A 91 58.58 -7.47 -34.32
C ASP A 91 59.48 -8.54 -33.69
N GLN A 92 59.51 -9.72 -34.32
CA GLN A 92 60.34 -10.85 -33.89
C GLN A 92 61.84 -10.51 -33.89
N SER A 93 62.30 -9.58 -34.75
CA SER A 93 63.71 -9.14 -34.76
C SER A 93 64.08 -8.33 -33.51
N ARG A 94 63.08 -7.80 -32.82
CA ARG A 94 63.20 -7.05 -31.55
C ARG A 94 62.78 -7.88 -30.33
N GLY A 95 62.60 -9.19 -30.50
CA GLY A 95 62.21 -10.11 -29.43
C GLY A 95 60.70 -10.23 -29.18
N GLY A 96 59.87 -9.72 -30.10
CA GLY A 96 58.40 -9.79 -30.07
C GLY A 96 57.80 -11.17 -30.36
N GLY A 97 56.50 -11.31 -30.12
CA GLY A 97 55.72 -12.55 -30.30
C GLY A 97 54.82 -12.54 -31.55
N SER A 98 54.15 -13.66 -31.83
CA SER A 98 53.25 -13.77 -32.98
C SER A 98 51.82 -13.26 -32.73
N ILE A 99 51.45 -13.10 -31.45
CA ILE A 99 50.17 -12.53 -30.99
C ILE A 99 50.49 -11.65 -29.79
N VAL A 100 49.98 -10.41 -29.78
CA VAL A 100 50.12 -9.46 -28.68
C VAL A 100 48.79 -8.83 -28.32
N ASP A 101 48.47 -8.82 -27.02
CA ASP A 101 47.45 -7.97 -26.44
C ASP A 101 48.13 -6.71 -25.88
N VAL A 102 47.65 -5.54 -26.29
CA VAL A 102 48.15 -4.25 -25.79
C VAL A 102 47.01 -3.52 -25.11
N THR A 103 47.22 -3.10 -23.86
CA THR A 103 46.31 -2.23 -23.11
C THR A 103 47.00 -0.92 -22.80
N ILE A 104 46.42 0.19 -23.25
CA ILE A 104 46.84 1.54 -22.88
C ILE A 104 45.81 2.12 -21.92
N LYS A 105 46.23 2.53 -20.73
CA LYS A 105 45.39 3.14 -19.71
C LYS A 105 45.83 4.58 -19.45
N SER A 106 44.87 5.50 -19.37
CA SER A 106 45.09 6.88 -18.96
C SER A 106 44.18 7.23 -17.78
N LEU A 107 44.76 7.79 -16.72
CA LEU A 107 44.04 8.25 -15.52
C LEU A 107 43.59 9.71 -15.60
N LYS A 108 44.09 10.49 -16.58
CA LYS A 108 43.88 11.94 -16.68
C LYS A 108 43.34 12.41 -18.02
N SER A 109 43.00 11.47 -18.91
CA SER A 109 42.45 11.78 -20.23
C SER A 109 41.04 12.36 -20.15
N GLU A 110 40.25 11.97 -19.13
CA GLU A 110 38.92 12.49 -18.86
C GLU A 110 38.78 12.93 -17.41
N ILE A 111 38.39 14.18 -17.16
CA ILE A 111 38.30 14.75 -15.79
C ILE A 111 37.22 14.06 -14.95
N ARG A 112 36.19 13.55 -15.61
CA ARG A 112 35.01 12.97 -14.96
C ARG A 112 35.07 11.45 -14.82
N ALA A 113 36.08 10.79 -15.39
CA ALA A 113 36.24 9.34 -15.33
C ALA A 113 37.44 8.97 -14.43
N GLU A 114 37.37 7.81 -13.77
CA GLU A 114 38.49 7.29 -12.99
C GLU A 114 39.64 6.86 -13.92
N SER A 115 39.30 6.23 -15.05
CA SER A 115 40.27 5.94 -16.10
C SER A 115 39.62 5.69 -17.44
N VAL A 116 40.43 5.82 -18.48
CA VAL A 116 40.08 5.42 -19.85
C VAL A 116 41.11 4.40 -20.34
N GLU A 117 40.64 3.31 -20.94
CA GLU A 117 41.46 2.20 -21.40
C GLU A 117 41.17 1.88 -22.87
N TYR A 118 42.21 1.58 -23.64
CA TYR A 118 42.10 1.07 -25.01
C TYR A 118 42.86 -0.24 -25.12
N LYS A 119 42.16 -1.31 -25.53
CA LYS A 119 42.69 -2.68 -25.62
C LYS A 119 42.61 -3.17 -27.05
N ILE A 120 43.73 -3.68 -27.56
CA ILE A 120 43.81 -4.31 -28.88
C ILE A 120 44.48 -5.66 -28.79
N ASN A 121 44.11 -6.55 -29.69
CA ASN A 121 44.83 -7.77 -29.99
C ASN A 121 45.27 -7.73 -31.45
N ARG A 122 46.55 -8.00 -31.70
CA ARG A 122 47.12 -8.06 -33.06
C ARG A 122 47.93 -9.35 -33.21
N ASN A 123 47.95 -9.90 -34.42
CA ASN A 123 48.67 -11.13 -34.73
C ASN A 123 49.33 -11.08 -36.11
N THR A 124 50.41 -11.85 -36.29
CA THR A 124 51.10 -12.05 -37.58
C THR A 124 50.75 -13.40 -38.25
N LEU A 125 49.84 -14.16 -37.65
CA LEU A 125 49.50 -15.53 -38.04
C LEU A 125 48.31 -15.63 -39.03
N GLY A 126 47.81 -14.49 -39.53
CA GLY A 126 46.65 -14.42 -40.43
C GLY A 126 45.33 -14.85 -39.75
N GLN A 127 45.29 -14.84 -38.42
CA GLN A 127 44.06 -15.12 -37.68
C GLN A 127 43.13 -13.89 -37.70
N PRO A 128 41.79 -14.09 -37.64
CA PRO A 128 40.85 -12.98 -37.57
C PRO A 128 41.21 -12.01 -36.43
N VAL A 129 41.34 -10.73 -36.75
CA VAL A 129 41.61 -9.69 -35.75
C VAL A 129 40.31 -9.44 -34.98
N PRO A 130 40.29 -9.61 -33.65
CA PRO A 130 39.10 -9.33 -32.86
C PRO A 130 38.81 -7.83 -32.81
N LEU A 131 37.60 -7.46 -32.40
CA LEU A 131 37.22 -6.07 -32.20
C LEU A 131 38.10 -5.40 -31.14
N ASP A 132 38.45 -4.14 -31.38
CA ASP A 132 39.14 -3.30 -30.41
C ASP A 132 38.17 -2.93 -29.28
N ILE A 133 38.68 -2.78 -28.06
CA ILE A 133 37.86 -2.42 -26.90
C ILE A 133 38.30 -1.06 -26.38
N PHE A 134 37.37 -0.10 -26.38
CA PHE A 134 37.52 1.16 -25.67
C PHE A 134 36.66 1.15 -24.42
N GLN A 135 37.24 1.48 -23.27
CA GLN A 135 36.58 1.39 -21.98
C GLN A 135 36.74 2.68 -21.18
N VAL A 136 35.65 3.17 -20.62
CA VAL A 136 35.59 4.32 -19.71
C VAL A 136 35.10 3.80 -18.37
N ASN A 137 35.93 3.94 -17.33
CA ASN A 137 35.63 3.44 -16.00
C ASN A 137 35.17 4.58 -15.10
N LYS A 138 34.05 4.38 -14.40
CA LYS A 138 33.41 5.31 -13.47
C LYS A 138 33.34 6.75 -13.99
N LEU A 139 32.69 6.93 -15.14
CA LEU A 139 32.31 8.25 -15.63
C LEU A 139 31.22 8.83 -14.71
N ARG A 140 31.59 9.81 -13.89
CA ARG A 140 30.72 10.45 -12.92
C ARG A 140 29.88 11.55 -13.55
N LEU A 141 28.56 11.39 -13.55
CA LEU A 141 27.60 12.29 -14.17
C LEU A 141 26.56 12.79 -13.16
N LEU A 142 25.96 13.94 -13.46
CA LEU A 142 24.94 14.56 -12.61
C LEU A 142 23.60 14.69 -13.36
N THR A 143 22.60 13.88 -13.00
CA THR A 143 21.29 13.83 -13.68
C THR A 143 20.14 13.70 -12.70
N ILE A 144 18.91 14.02 -13.12
CA ILE A 144 17.71 13.76 -12.32
C ILE A 144 17.28 12.32 -12.60
N ILE A 145 17.44 11.42 -11.62
CA ILE A 145 17.15 10.00 -11.79
C ILE A 145 16.57 9.37 -10.53
N GLY A 146 15.40 8.74 -10.67
CA GLY A 146 14.78 8.05 -9.56
C GLY A 146 13.29 7.82 -9.71
N VAL A 147 12.82 6.83 -8.98
CA VAL A 147 11.40 6.44 -8.94
C VAL A 147 10.66 7.29 -7.91
N PHE A 148 11.32 7.61 -6.78
CA PHE A 148 10.73 8.41 -5.73
C PHE A 148 10.67 9.90 -6.09
N THR A 149 9.65 10.62 -5.57
CA THR A 149 9.45 12.04 -5.86
C THR A 149 10.62 12.90 -5.37
N PHE A 150 11.21 12.59 -4.22
CA PHE A 150 12.37 13.34 -3.70
C PHE A 150 13.63 13.17 -4.55
N GLU A 151 13.85 11.98 -5.13
CA GLU A 151 14.95 11.73 -6.06
C GLU A 151 14.82 12.56 -7.34
N ARG A 152 13.60 12.98 -7.66
CA ARG A 152 13.32 13.81 -8.84
C ARG A 152 13.46 15.31 -8.57
N LEU A 153 13.61 15.74 -7.31
CA LEU A 153 13.72 17.15 -6.94
C LEU A 153 15.13 17.71 -7.14
N GLN A 154 16.14 16.86 -7.11
CA GLN A 154 17.54 17.29 -7.18
C GLN A 154 18.33 16.35 -8.09
N LYS A 155 19.32 16.92 -8.79
CA LYS A 155 20.25 16.10 -9.56
C LYS A 155 21.10 15.27 -8.61
N GLN A 156 21.31 14.01 -8.98
CA GLN A 156 22.06 13.03 -8.22
C GLN A 156 23.27 12.56 -9.01
N ILE A 157 24.29 12.11 -8.29
CA ILE A 157 25.49 11.53 -8.88
C ILE A 157 25.15 10.11 -9.35
N VAL A 158 25.52 9.80 -10.59
CA VAL A 158 25.56 8.43 -11.12
C VAL A 158 26.96 8.15 -11.66
N ASP A 159 27.45 6.94 -11.41
CA ASP A 159 28.71 6.46 -11.98
C ASP A 159 28.37 5.55 -13.17
N VAL A 160 28.96 5.82 -14.33
CA VAL A 160 28.69 5.10 -15.58
C VAL A 160 29.96 4.42 -16.08
N ASP A 161 29.95 3.11 -16.23
CA ASP A 161 31.00 2.35 -16.91
C ASP A 161 30.56 2.04 -18.34
N LEU A 162 31.44 2.34 -19.30
CA LEU A 162 31.16 2.16 -20.73
C LEU A 162 32.24 1.31 -21.35
N GLN A 163 31.84 0.30 -22.13
CA GLN A 163 32.73 -0.50 -22.95
C GLN A 163 32.20 -0.55 -24.38
N PHE A 164 33.00 -0.09 -25.33
CA PHE A 164 32.67 -0.08 -26.75
C PHE A 164 33.54 -1.13 -27.43
N LYS A 165 32.92 -2.08 -28.16
CA LYS A 165 33.64 -2.97 -29.10
C LYS A 165 33.56 -2.38 -30.50
N ILE A 166 34.71 -2.25 -31.14
CA ILE A 166 34.90 -1.36 -32.28
C ILE A 166 35.60 -2.11 -33.40
N GLU A 167 35.17 -1.86 -34.63
CA GLU A 167 35.83 -2.43 -35.80
C GLU A 167 37.26 -1.89 -35.94
N PRO A 168 38.26 -2.75 -36.20
CA PRO A 168 39.65 -2.33 -36.39
C PRO A 168 39.75 -1.24 -37.47
N ASN A 169 40.56 -0.20 -37.21
CA ASN A 169 40.76 0.98 -38.07
C ASN A 169 39.58 1.98 -38.16
N SER A 170 38.58 1.87 -37.29
CA SER A 170 37.53 2.91 -37.16
C SER A 170 38.14 4.21 -36.64
N ASN A 171 37.91 5.32 -37.35
CA ASN A 171 38.43 6.64 -36.96
C ASN A 171 37.46 7.35 -35.98
N LEU A 172 37.32 6.79 -34.78
CA LEU A 172 36.42 7.32 -33.74
C LEU A 172 37.15 8.25 -32.77
N TYR A 173 36.57 9.42 -32.54
CA TYR A 173 37.04 10.40 -31.55
C TYR A 173 36.30 10.20 -30.22
N PHE A 174 36.85 9.34 -29.34
CA PHE A 174 36.17 8.97 -28.10
C PHE A 174 35.81 10.13 -27.17
N HIS A 175 36.62 11.19 -27.14
CA HIS A 175 36.29 12.40 -26.40
C HIS A 175 34.95 13.00 -26.83
N GLN A 176 34.60 12.92 -28.13
CA GLN A 176 33.31 13.42 -28.63
C GLN A 176 32.16 12.50 -28.21
N ILE A 177 32.36 11.17 -28.23
CA ILE A 177 31.37 10.19 -27.77
C ILE A 177 31.05 10.44 -26.29
N ILE A 178 32.09 10.57 -25.46
CA ILE A 178 31.96 10.84 -24.02
C ILE A 178 31.28 12.19 -23.80
N ALA A 179 31.70 13.26 -24.49
CA ALA A 179 31.10 14.58 -24.37
C ALA A 179 29.61 14.60 -24.74
N ASP A 180 29.21 13.89 -25.79
CA ASP A 180 27.83 13.78 -26.22
C ASP A 180 26.97 13.01 -25.20
N ILE A 181 27.50 11.91 -24.65
CA ILE A 181 26.84 11.14 -23.58
C ILE A 181 26.69 12.01 -22.33
N VAL A 182 27.76 12.68 -21.88
CA VAL A 182 27.73 13.60 -20.73
C VAL A 182 26.66 14.67 -20.94
N SER A 183 26.70 15.35 -22.09
CA SER A 183 25.75 16.43 -22.41
C SER A 183 24.30 15.94 -22.37
N TYR A 184 24.01 14.81 -23.03
CA TYR A 184 22.68 14.25 -23.09
C TYR A 184 22.16 13.78 -21.72
N VAL A 185 22.99 13.06 -20.96
CA VAL A 185 22.57 12.50 -19.66
C VAL A 185 22.32 13.62 -18.64
N GLU A 186 23.16 14.66 -18.61
CA GLU A 186 23.01 15.77 -17.67
C GLU A 186 21.91 16.76 -18.04
N SER A 187 21.47 16.77 -19.30
CA SER A 187 20.32 17.56 -19.78
C SER A 187 18.99 16.80 -19.75
N SER A 188 19.03 15.49 -19.47
CA SER A 188 17.85 14.61 -19.50
C SER A 188 17.41 14.20 -18.09
N ASN A 189 16.16 13.78 -17.97
CA ASN A 189 15.59 13.24 -16.74
C ASN A 189 15.19 11.78 -16.96
N PHE A 190 15.54 10.90 -16.04
CA PHE A 190 15.29 9.46 -16.16
C PHE A 190 14.43 8.95 -15.00
N LYS A 191 13.39 8.16 -15.28
CA LYS A 191 12.64 7.47 -14.22
C LYS A 191 13.44 6.28 -13.67
N THR A 192 14.11 5.54 -14.54
CA THR A 192 14.82 4.30 -14.18
C THR A 192 16.24 4.28 -14.75
N VAL A 193 17.13 3.50 -14.13
CA VAL A 193 18.52 3.34 -14.59
C VAL A 193 18.60 2.53 -15.89
N GLU A 194 17.65 1.63 -16.14
CA GLU A 194 17.48 0.88 -17.38
C GLU A 194 17.24 1.82 -18.57
N ALA A 195 16.37 2.82 -18.40
CA ALA A 195 16.09 3.81 -19.43
C ALA A 195 17.34 4.63 -19.78
N LEU A 196 18.12 5.00 -18.76
CA LEU A 196 19.40 5.69 -18.94
C LEU A 196 20.41 4.81 -19.72
N VAL A 197 20.61 3.55 -19.30
CA VAL A 197 21.49 2.58 -19.98
C VAL A 197 21.08 2.42 -21.45
N SER A 198 19.80 2.21 -21.72
CA SER A 198 19.27 2.04 -23.08
C SER A 198 19.50 3.29 -23.94
N LYS A 199 19.28 4.49 -23.39
CA LYS A 199 19.48 5.74 -24.14
C LYS A 199 20.94 6.05 -24.46
N ILE A 200 21.88 5.63 -23.61
CA ILE A 200 23.31 5.72 -23.92
C ILE A 200 23.65 4.85 -25.15
N GLY A 201 23.15 3.61 -25.19
CA GLY A 201 23.30 2.74 -26.36
C GLY A 201 22.69 3.36 -27.61
N GLN A 202 21.44 3.82 -27.51
CA GLN A 202 20.73 4.44 -28.64
C GLN A 202 21.49 5.65 -29.20
N LEU A 203 21.93 6.57 -28.34
CA LEU A 203 22.69 7.76 -28.73
C LEU A 203 24.01 7.40 -29.44
N THR A 204 24.69 6.37 -28.95
CA THR A 204 25.96 5.91 -29.53
C THR A 204 25.75 5.42 -30.96
N PHE A 205 24.83 4.47 -31.16
CA PHE A 205 24.57 3.89 -32.48
C PHE A 205 23.91 4.86 -33.46
N GLN A 206 23.26 5.92 -32.97
CA GLN A 206 22.68 6.96 -33.80
C GLN A 206 23.72 7.92 -34.39
N LYS A 207 24.83 8.19 -33.67
CA LYS A 207 25.82 9.21 -34.08
C LYS A 207 27.14 8.64 -34.58
N TYR A 208 27.50 7.42 -34.19
CA TYR A 208 28.83 6.88 -34.41
C TYR A 208 28.78 5.53 -35.13
N ASP A 209 29.13 5.54 -36.41
CA ASP A 209 29.36 4.32 -37.18
C ASP A 209 30.74 3.71 -36.85
N GLY A 210 30.85 2.38 -36.88
CA GLY A 210 32.08 1.63 -36.53
C GLY A 210 32.10 1.05 -35.10
N VAL A 211 31.09 1.36 -34.28
CA VAL A 211 30.83 0.66 -33.01
C VAL A 211 29.95 -0.56 -33.29
N ALA A 212 30.43 -1.76 -32.94
CA ALA A 212 29.68 -3.00 -33.13
C ALA A 212 28.82 -3.36 -31.91
N GLU A 213 29.33 -3.07 -30.70
CA GLU A 213 28.66 -3.39 -29.43
C GLU A 213 28.98 -2.33 -28.38
N VAL A 214 28.00 -2.00 -27.54
CA VAL A 214 28.16 -1.15 -26.36
C VAL A 214 27.69 -1.90 -25.13
N VAL A 215 28.55 -2.00 -24.12
CA VAL A 215 28.14 -2.38 -22.77
C VAL A 215 28.12 -1.12 -21.92
N ALA A 216 26.98 -0.79 -21.34
CA ALA A 216 26.83 0.32 -20.43
C ALA A 216 26.33 -0.18 -19.08
N THR A 217 27.01 0.21 -18.01
CA THR A 217 26.63 -0.05 -16.63
C THR A 217 26.42 1.29 -15.93
N VAL A 218 25.25 1.48 -15.34
CA VAL A 218 24.92 2.67 -14.55
C VAL A 218 24.76 2.25 -13.11
N THR A 219 25.52 2.86 -12.22
CA THR A 219 25.46 2.64 -10.78
C THR A 219 25.03 3.92 -10.08
N LYS A 220 24.03 3.80 -9.21
CA LYS A 220 23.63 4.87 -8.29
C LYS A 220 24.34 4.67 -6.95
N PRO A 221 25.38 5.47 -6.64
CA PRO A 221 26.07 5.38 -5.36
C PRO A 221 25.14 5.76 -4.21
N ASN A 222 25.29 5.10 -3.06
CA ASN A 222 24.54 5.37 -1.82
C ASN A 222 23.00 5.26 -1.93
N ALA A 223 22.48 4.43 -2.85
CA ALA A 223 21.04 4.21 -2.97
C ALA A 223 20.40 3.64 -1.68
N PHE A 224 21.17 2.88 -0.89
CA PHE A 224 20.75 2.35 0.42
C PHE A 224 21.91 2.40 1.42
N SER A 225 21.60 2.51 2.71
CA SER A 225 22.58 2.72 3.80
C SER A 225 23.60 1.58 4.03
N HIS A 226 23.47 0.45 3.34
CA HIS A 226 24.29 -0.75 3.54
C HIS A 226 24.99 -1.27 2.28
N VAL A 227 24.92 -0.55 1.14
CA VAL A 227 25.55 -0.96 -0.12
C VAL A 227 26.28 0.21 -0.77
N GLU A 228 27.39 -0.07 -1.46
CA GLU A 228 28.20 0.94 -2.17
C GLU A 228 27.41 1.62 -3.30
N GLY A 229 26.53 0.85 -3.97
CA GLY A 229 25.58 1.35 -4.97
C GLY A 229 24.75 0.22 -5.55
N VAL A 230 23.66 0.60 -6.24
CA VAL A 230 22.82 -0.34 -7.02
C VAL A 230 22.85 0.11 -8.47
N GLY A 231 22.99 -0.83 -9.39
CA GLY A 231 23.16 -0.52 -10.81
C GLY A 231 22.65 -1.58 -11.75
N VAL A 232 22.47 -1.19 -13.00
CA VAL A 232 22.04 -2.04 -14.11
C VAL A 232 23.12 -2.02 -15.18
N SER A 233 23.38 -3.18 -15.78
CA SER A 233 24.28 -3.35 -16.91
C SER A 233 23.54 -3.98 -18.10
N SER A 234 23.78 -3.47 -19.30
CA SER A 234 23.22 -4.04 -20.53
C SER A 234 24.24 -4.02 -21.67
N THR A 235 24.26 -5.10 -22.44
CA THR A 235 25.00 -5.23 -23.70
C THR A 235 24.04 -4.96 -24.85
N MET A 236 24.39 -4.01 -25.71
CA MET A 236 23.54 -3.48 -26.77
C MET A 236 24.27 -3.48 -28.12
N VAL A 237 23.53 -3.76 -29.19
CA VAL A 237 23.94 -3.70 -30.60
C VAL A 237 22.99 -2.81 -31.39
N LYS A 238 23.40 -2.35 -32.58
CA LYS A 238 22.61 -1.43 -33.42
C LYS A 238 21.18 -1.92 -33.68
N ASP A 239 20.99 -3.23 -33.87
CA ASP A 239 19.68 -3.85 -34.13
C ASP A 239 18.69 -3.72 -32.96
N ASN A 240 19.16 -3.52 -31.72
CA ASN A 240 18.26 -3.32 -30.57
C ASN A 240 17.41 -2.04 -30.69
N PHE A 241 17.78 -1.11 -31.58
CA PHE A 241 17.15 0.21 -31.70
C PHE A 241 16.46 0.46 -33.04
N LYS A 242 16.34 -0.56 -33.90
CA LYS A 242 15.83 -0.40 -35.28
C LYS A 242 14.38 0.13 -35.37
N ASP A 243 13.56 -0.16 -34.37
CA ASP A 243 12.14 0.20 -34.30
C ASP A 243 11.88 1.40 -33.35
N MET A 244 12.93 2.08 -32.90
CA MET A 244 12.84 3.20 -31.95
C MET A 244 13.05 4.55 -32.63
N GLU A 245 12.26 5.55 -32.25
CA GLU A 245 12.44 6.93 -32.71
C GLU A 245 13.81 7.51 -32.30
N PRO A 246 14.50 8.25 -33.19
CA PRO A 246 15.79 8.86 -32.89
C PRO A 246 15.74 9.79 -31.67
N VAL A 247 16.83 9.78 -30.88
CA VAL A 247 17.01 10.67 -29.75
C VAL A 247 17.13 12.12 -30.27
N LYS A 248 16.27 13.01 -29.77
CA LYS A 248 16.28 14.45 -30.08
C LYS A 248 17.01 15.21 -28.97
N PHE A 249 17.93 16.10 -29.35
CA PHE A 249 18.53 17.07 -28.43
C PHE A 249 17.56 18.24 -28.26
N GLU A 250 16.77 18.26 -27.19
CA GLU A 250 16.05 19.47 -26.82
C GLU A 250 17.07 20.45 -26.23
N ASN A 251 17.31 21.58 -26.91
CA ASN A 251 18.08 22.70 -26.37
C ASN A 251 17.27 23.38 -25.24
N THR A 252 17.22 22.77 -24.06
CA THR A 252 16.62 23.35 -22.85
C THR A 252 17.60 24.33 -22.18
N ILE A 253 17.91 25.43 -22.87
CA ILE A 253 18.46 26.65 -22.22
C ILE A 253 17.31 27.64 -21.88
N ALA A 254 16.08 27.36 -22.28
CA ALA A 254 14.93 28.20 -21.96
C ALA A 254 13.84 27.37 -21.25
N GLN A 255 13.90 27.30 -19.91
CA GLN A 255 12.75 27.23 -18.98
C GLN A 255 13.25 26.92 -17.56
N THR A 256 13.92 27.88 -16.91
CA THR A 256 14.21 27.83 -15.46
C THR A 256 13.05 28.30 -14.59
N ASN A 257 11.83 28.41 -15.13
CA ASN A 257 10.64 28.75 -14.35
C ASN A 257 9.44 27.97 -14.89
N ARG A 258 9.18 26.76 -14.36
CA ARG A 258 7.84 26.20 -14.13
C ARG A 258 7.94 24.84 -13.44
N ALA A 259 6.86 24.54 -12.72
CA ALA A 259 6.68 23.40 -11.84
C ALA A 259 7.03 22.05 -12.46
N PHE A 260 7.32 21.13 -11.56
CA PHE A 260 7.60 19.71 -11.72
C PHE A 260 6.68 19.03 -12.77
N ASN A 261 7.12 18.96 -14.03
CA ASN A 261 6.47 18.13 -15.03
C ASN A 261 7.12 16.75 -15.05
N LEU A 262 6.49 15.81 -14.35
CA LEU A 262 6.74 14.38 -14.50
C LEU A 262 6.64 14.01 -16.00
N PRO A 263 7.41 13.05 -16.52
CA PRO A 263 7.17 12.48 -17.84
C PRO A 263 5.83 11.73 -17.76
N VAL A 264 4.80 12.40 -18.22
CA VAL A 264 3.43 11.91 -18.31
C VAL A 264 3.25 11.48 -19.75
N GLU A 265 2.55 10.38 -19.99
CA GLU A 265 2.11 10.09 -21.34
C GLU A 265 1.27 11.28 -21.82
N ASN A 266 1.89 12.12 -22.66
CA ASN A 266 1.21 13.22 -23.33
C ASN A 266 -0.01 12.62 -24.01
N GLU A 267 -1.21 13.07 -23.59
CA GLU A 267 -2.53 12.83 -24.20
C GLU A 267 -2.50 11.77 -25.30
N LYS A 268 -2.26 10.51 -24.95
CA LYS A 268 -2.63 9.46 -25.86
C LYS A 268 -4.12 9.33 -25.69
N THR A 269 -4.82 9.60 -26.77
CA THR A 269 -6.21 9.21 -27.04
C THR A 269 -6.34 7.72 -26.76
N GLU A 270 -6.45 7.33 -25.49
CA GLU A 270 -6.71 5.96 -25.10
C GLU A 270 -8.17 5.67 -25.37
N ASP A 271 -8.40 4.52 -25.99
CA ASP A 271 -9.71 3.92 -26.13
C ASP A 271 -10.17 3.49 -24.73
N TYR A 272 -10.98 4.33 -24.07
CA TYR A 272 -11.59 4.03 -22.77
C TYR A 272 -12.80 3.09 -22.91
N THR A 273 -12.79 2.17 -23.88
CA THR A 273 -13.84 1.15 -23.99
C THR A 273 -13.58 0.00 -23.02
N GLY A 274 -14.66 -0.50 -22.44
CA GLY A 274 -14.61 -1.58 -21.46
C GLY A 274 -14.87 -1.12 -20.03
N TYR A 275 -14.48 -1.96 -19.08
CA TYR A 275 -14.71 -1.75 -17.65
C TYR A 275 -13.52 -1.05 -17.01
N HIS A 276 -13.82 -0.04 -16.20
CA HIS A 276 -12.84 0.74 -15.46
C HIS A 276 -13.18 0.78 -13.98
N THR A 277 -12.14 0.96 -13.16
CA THR A 277 -12.24 1.13 -11.71
C THR A 277 -11.67 2.48 -11.31
N ALA A 278 -12.35 3.17 -10.41
CA ALA A 278 -11.81 4.37 -9.77
C ALA A 278 -12.01 4.33 -8.26
N PHE A 279 -11.14 5.06 -7.56
CA PHE A 279 -11.24 5.30 -6.13
C PHE A 279 -11.56 6.77 -5.92
N ILE A 280 -12.70 7.05 -5.31
CA ILE A 280 -13.20 8.41 -5.10
C ILE A 280 -13.19 8.70 -3.61
N ALA A 281 -12.44 9.73 -3.20
CA ALA A 281 -12.57 10.28 -1.86
C ALA A 281 -13.79 11.20 -1.82
N PHE A 282 -14.55 11.10 -0.73
CA PHE A 282 -15.67 12.00 -0.47
C PHE A 282 -15.46 12.76 0.84
N GLY A 283 -15.96 13.99 0.91
CA GLY A 283 -15.86 14.85 2.10
C GLY A 283 -17.07 15.76 2.26
N SER A 284 -17.63 15.88 3.46
CA SER A 284 -18.77 16.77 3.76
C SER A 284 -18.64 17.39 5.15
N ASN A 285 -18.85 18.70 5.29
CA ASN A 285 -18.85 19.36 6.61
C ASN A 285 -20.03 20.31 6.85
N THR A 286 -20.89 20.57 5.87
CA THR A 286 -22.07 21.43 6.03
C THR A 286 -23.38 20.65 5.86
N GLY A 287 -24.46 21.14 6.48
CA GLY A 287 -25.78 20.53 6.37
C GLY A 287 -25.84 19.16 7.08
N ASN A 288 -26.63 18.24 6.52
CA ASN A 288 -26.66 16.84 6.97
C ASN A 288 -25.60 16.04 6.22
N GLN A 289 -24.42 15.88 6.83
CA GLN A 289 -23.25 15.32 6.17
C GLN A 289 -23.47 13.88 5.69
N VAL A 290 -24.13 13.05 6.50
CA VAL A 290 -24.42 11.66 6.15
C VAL A 290 -25.38 11.59 4.96
N GLU A 291 -26.43 12.40 4.97
CA GLU A 291 -27.42 12.45 3.89
C GLU A 291 -26.81 12.98 2.57
N ASN A 292 -25.96 13.99 2.65
CA ASN A 292 -25.22 14.48 1.48
C ASN A 292 -24.36 13.37 0.85
N ILE A 293 -23.67 12.58 1.68
CA ILE A 293 -22.85 11.45 1.22
C ILE A 293 -23.72 10.36 0.60
N THR A 294 -24.78 9.91 1.28
CA THR A 294 -25.66 8.86 0.76
C THR A 294 -26.39 9.28 -0.52
N ASN A 295 -26.85 10.54 -0.61
CA ASN A 295 -27.49 11.07 -1.81
C ASN A 295 -26.50 11.13 -2.99
N SER A 296 -25.23 11.47 -2.73
CA SER A 296 -24.19 11.46 -3.77
C SER A 296 -24.00 10.06 -4.37
N PHE A 297 -24.12 9.01 -3.55
CA PHE A 297 -24.00 7.62 -3.98
C PHE A 297 -25.17 7.17 -4.86
N GLU A 298 -26.40 7.56 -4.49
CA GLU A 298 -27.58 7.32 -5.31
C GLU A 298 -27.50 8.04 -6.66
N LEU A 299 -26.95 9.26 -6.67
CA LEU A 299 -26.73 10.02 -7.90
C LEU A 299 -25.67 9.37 -8.81
N LEU A 300 -24.56 8.88 -8.25
CA LEU A 300 -23.55 8.12 -9.01
C LEU A 300 -24.17 6.92 -9.73
N GLN A 301 -25.03 6.17 -9.06
CA GLN A 301 -25.72 5.02 -9.67
C GLN A 301 -26.60 5.41 -10.86
N LYS A 302 -27.23 6.59 -10.83
CA LYS A 302 -28.01 7.11 -11.98
C LYS A 302 -27.15 7.41 -13.21
N TYR A 303 -25.85 7.64 -13.03
CA TYR A 303 -24.88 7.79 -14.12
C TYR A 303 -24.25 6.45 -14.57
N GLY A 304 -24.77 5.31 -14.09
CA GLY A 304 -24.22 3.99 -14.42
C GLY A 304 -22.95 3.64 -13.66
N ILE A 305 -22.61 4.39 -12.60
CA ILE A 305 -21.46 4.15 -11.74
C ILE A 305 -21.89 3.28 -10.56
N THR A 306 -21.37 2.05 -10.48
CA THR A 306 -21.70 1.13 -9.38
C THR A 306 -20.67 1.23 -8.27
N ILE A 307 -21.13 1.30 -7.02
CA ILE A 307 -20.26 1.27 -5.85
C ILE A 307 -19.99 -0.19 -5.49
N GLU A 308 -18.72 -0.60 -5.53
CA GLU A 308 -18.30 -1.95 -5.18
C GLU A 308 -17.97 -2.10 -3.69
N ALA A 309 -17.36 -1.07 -3.12
CA ALA A 309 -16.93 -1.08 -1.73
C ALA A 309 -16.87 0.34 -1.15
N THR A 310 -16.95 0.42 0.17
CA THR A 310 -16.77 1.65 0.93
C THR A 310 -15.76 1.41 2.04
N SER A 311 -14.97 2.42 2.34
CA SER A 311 -14.26 2.49 3.63
C SER A 311 -15.25 2.66 4.79
N SER A 312 -14.70 2.73 6.00
CA SER A 312 -15.37 3.31 7.16
C SER A 312 -15.60 4.82 6.93
N LEU A 313 -16.51 5.40 7.70
CA LEU A 313 -16.78 6.83 7.69
C LEU A 313 -16.00 7.49 8.82
N TYR A 314 -15.24 8.54 8.48
CA TYR A 314 -14.28 9.17 9.37
C TYR A 314 -14.61 10.63 9.63
N ILE A 315 -14.53 11.06 10.89
CA ILE A 315 -14.56 12.48 11.27
C ILE A 315 -13.13 12.98 11.36
N SER A 316 -12.81 14.07 10.67
CA SER A 316 -11.50 14.72 10.70
C SER A 316 -11.61 16.20 11.05
N LYS A 317 -10.56 16.75 11.66
CA LYS A 317 -10.39 18.19 11.76
C LYS A 317 -10.18 18.83 10.38
N PRO A 318 -10.63 20.06 10.16
CA PRO A 318 -10.39 20.78 8.92
C PRO A 318 -8.90 20.98 8.63
N MET A 319 -8.51 20.87 7.37
CA MET A 319 -7.15 21.16 6.90
C MET A 319 -7.14 22.47 6.10
N TYR A 320 -6.08 23.26 6.23
CA TYR A 320 -5.81 24.57 5.63
C TYR A 320 -6.67 25.73 6.12
N TYR A 321 -7.98 25.54 6.26
CA TYR A 321 -8.89 26.52 6.82
C TYR A 321 -9.50 25.97 8.10
N LEU A 322 -9.00 26.41 9.26
CA LEU A 322 -9.29 25.79 10.55
C LEU A 322 -10.64 26.20 11.15
N ASP A 323 -11.14 27.39 10.82
CA ASP A 323 -12.40 27.93 11.36
C ASP A 323 -13.62 27.44 10.55
N GLN A 324 -13.87 26.13 10.60
CA GLN A 324 -15.02 25.49 9.98
C GLN A 324 -15.40 24.18 10.69
N PRO A 325 -16.60 23.62 10.47
CA PRO A 325 -16.99 22.35 11.07
C PRO A 325 -16.10 21.18 10.61
N ASP A 326 -16.02 20.16 11.47
CA ASP A 326 -15.33 18.90 11.19
C ASP A 326 -15.90 18.20 9.94
N PHE A 327 -15.03 17.52 9.20
CA PHE A 327 -15.37 16.83 7.96
C PHE A 327 -15.70 15.35 8.19
N PHE A 328 -16.72 14.87 7.47
CA PHE A 328 -17.03 13.46 7.29
C PHE A 328 -16.41 12.99 5.99
N ASN A 329 -15.42 12.11 6.08
CA ASN A 329 -14.61 11.64 4.96
C ASN A 329 -14.67 10.13 4.81
N GLY A 330 -14.37 9.67 3.60
CA GLY A 330 -14.11 8.27 3.32
C GLY A 330 -13.77 8.08 1.85
N VAL A 331 -13.61 6.82 1.46
CA VAL A 331 -13.30 6.42 0.08
C VAL A 331 -14.29 5.38 -0.39
N ILE A 332 -14.73 5.50 -1.64
CA ILE A 332 -15.48 4.46 -2.34
C ILE A 332 -14.64 3.91 -3.49
N LYS A 333 -14.73 2.59 -3.67
CA LYS A 333 -14.31 1.93 -4.90
C LYS A 333 -15.53 1.83 -5.81
N VAL A 334 -15.40 2.36 -7.02
CA VAL A 334 -16.46 2.35 -8.02
C VAL A 334 -16.02 1.64 -9.29
N ASN A 335 -16.98 1.04 -9.98
CA ASN A 335 -16.82 0.53 -11.34
C ASN A 335 -17.82 1.18 -12.29
N PHE A 336 -17.46 1.22 -13.56
CA PHE A 336 -18.30 1.73 -14.64
C PHE A 336 -17.75 1.24 -16.00
N GLN A 337 -18.50 1.49 -17.07
CA GLN A 337 -18.07 1.16 -18.42
C GLN A 337 -18.01 2.39 -19.31
N ASN A 338 -17.00 2.47 -20.16
CA ASN A 338 -16.91 3.48 -21.24
C ASN A 338 -16.96 4.95 -20.75
N ILE A 339 -16.43 5.25 -19.56
CA ILE A 339 -16.36 6.62 -19.00
C ILE A 339 -14.89 6.97 -18.82
N SER A 340 -14.39 7.99 -19.52
CA SER A 340 -13.01 8.46 -19.35
C SER A 340 -12.80 9.21 -18.02
N PRO A 341 -11.56 9.38 -17.53
CA PRO A 341 -11.27 10.15 -16.31
C PRO A 341 -11.85 11.57 -16.33
N PHE A 342 -11.83 12.24 -17.49
CA PHE A 342 -12.41 13.58 -17.65
C PHE A 342 -13.94 13.57 -17.64
N GLN A 343 -14.58 12.54 -18.21
CA GLN A 343 -16.03 12.37 -18.13
C GLN A 343 -16.45 12.07 -16.69
N LEU A 344 -15.71 11.23 -15.97
CA LEU A 344 -15.93 10.96 -14.56
C LEU A 344 -15.83 12.26 -13.76
N LEU A 345 -14.76 13.04 -13.92
CA LEU A 345 -14.60 14.34 -13.26
C LEU A 345 -15.80 15.26 -13.51
N LYS A 346 -16.28 15.33 -14.75
CA LYS A 346 -17.47 16.12 -15.11
C LYS A 346 -18.73 15.63 -14.39
N ILE A 347 -18.95 14.31 -14.30
CA ILE A 347 -20.07 13.73 -13.56
C ILE A 347 -19.99 14.09 -12.08
N LEU A 348 -18.81 13.96 -11.46
CA LEU A 348 -18.61 14.31 -10.05
C LEU A 348 -18.91 15.79 -9.79
N LYS A 349 -18.44 16.70 -10.67
CA LYS A 349 -18.75 18.13 -10.56
C LYS A 349 -20.24 18.42 -10.78
N ASP A 350 -20.90 17.72 -11.71
CA ASP A 350 -22.34 17.86 -11.91
C ASP A 350 -23.13 17.44 -10.65
N ILE A 351 -22.70 16.37 -9.95
CA ILE A 351 -23.29 15.95 -8.67
C ILE A 351 -23.10 17.02 -7.59
N GLU A 352 -21.87 17.52 -7.43
CA GLU A 352 -21.55 18.55 -6.43
C GLU A 352 -22.36 19.83 -6.63
N TYR A 353 -22.35 20.40 -7.84
CA TYR A 353 -22.87 21.75 -8.09
C TYR A 353 -24.36 21.77 -8.44
N LYS A 354 -24.85 20.81 -9.24
CA LYS A 354 -26.25 20.84 -9.74
C LYS A 354 -27.23 20.13 -8.82
N HIS A 355 -26.79 19.07 -8.15
CA HIS A 355 -27.70 18.22 -7.39
C HIS A 355 -27.61 18.42 -5.88
N LEU A 356 -26.41 18.68 -5.36
CA LEU A 356 -26.17 18.90 -3.93
C LEU A 356 -25.79 20.36 -3.61
N GLU A 357 -26.03 21.25 -4.58
CA GLU A 357 -25.95 22.71 -4.48
C GLU A 357 -24.70 23.24 -3.77
N ARG A 358 -23.54 22.62 -4.02
CA ARG A 358 -22.27 23.11 -3.49
C ARG A 358 -22.02 24.54 -3.96
N LYS A 359 -21.82 25.46 -3.01
CA LYS A 359 -21.37 26.83 -3.28
C LYS A 359 -19.87 26.92 -3.01
N LYS A 360 -19.09 27.28 -4.02
CA LYS A 360 -17.64 27.49 -3.86
C LYS A 360 -17.38 28.97 -3.59
N ASP A 361 -17.34 29.34 -2.32
CA ASP A 361 -17.02 30.72 -1.92
C ASP A 361 -15.51 31.00 -2.07
N PHE A 362 -14.66 30.09 -1.60
CA PHE A 362 -13.20 30.12 -1.75
C PHE A 362 -12.60 28.70 -1.65
N ASP A 363 -11.31 28.55 -1.97
CA ASP A 363 -10.62 27.24 -1.91
C ASP A 363 -10.51 26.70 -0.47
N ASN A 364 -10.78 25.40 -0.29
CA ASN A 364 -10.79 24.71 1.02
C ASN A 364 -11.85 25.18 2.04
N GLY A 365 -12.84 25.96 1.58
CA GLY A 365 -13.96 26.36 2.43
C GLY A 365 -15.00 25.26 2.71
N PRO A 366 -16.01 25.57 3.53
CA PRO A 366 -17.11 24.65 3.86
C PRO A 366 -17.89 24.19 2.63
N ARG A 367 -18.35 22.94 2.63
CA ARG A 367 -19.03 22.31 1.48
C ARG A 367 -20.02 21.22 1.88
N SER A 368 -21.10 21.13 1.11
CA SER A 368 -22.12 20.08 1.26
C SER A 368 -21.56 18.72 0.86
N ILE A 369 -20.76 18.65 -0.21
CA ILE A 369 -20.04 17.45 -0.63
C ILE A 369 -18.82 17.84 -1.49
N ASP A 370 -17.76 17.05 -1.41
CA ASP A 370 -16.59 17.05 -2.30
C ASP A 370 -16.40 15.62 -2.81
N LEU A 371 -16.14 15.45 -4.10
CA LEU A 371 -15.87 14.15 -4.71
C LEU A 371 -14.60 14.24 -5.56
N ASP A 372 -13.51 13.65 -5.09
CA ASP A 372 -12.20 13.70 -5.73
C ASP A 372 -11.77 12.32 -6.26
N ILE A 373 -11.35 12.26 -7.52
CA ILE A 373 -10.75 11.05 -8.11
C ILE A 373 -9.34 10.90 -7.52
N ILE A 374 -9.12 9.84 -6.74
CA ILE A 374 -7.82 9.55 -6.11
C ILE A 374 -6.97 8.67 -7.00
N LEU A 375 -7.56 7.59 -7.51
CA LEU A 375 -6.94 6.63 -8.43
C LEU A 375 -7.94 6.27 -9.52
N TYR A 376 -7.44 5.94 -10.71
CA TYR A 376 -8.23 5.47 -11.85
C TYR A 376 -7.39 4.40 -12.55
N ASP A 377 -7.84 3.14 -12.51
CA ASP A 377 -7.06 1.97 -12.92
C ASP A 377 -5.58 2.10 -12.44
N ASP A 378 -4.62 1.92 -13.35
CA ASP A 378 -3.19 2.17 -13.11
C ASP A 378 -2.69 3.46 -13.82
N LEU A 379 -3.61 4.35 -14.17
CA LEU A 379 -3.35 5.54 -14.98
C LEU A 379 -2.51 6.58 -14.23
N GLN A 380 -1.49 7.11 -14.91
CA GLN A 380 -0.74 8.29 -14.48
C GLN A 380 -1.04 9.46 -15.41
N LEU A 381 -1.88 10.39 -14.94
CA LEU A 381 -2.33 11.56 -15.68
C LEU A 381 -1.88 12.84 -14.96
N ASN A 382 -1.32 13.79 -15.71
CA ASN A 382 -0.97 15.11 -15.19
C ASN A 382 -1.29 16.14 -16.27
N THR A 383 -2.50 16.69 -16.20
CA THR A 383 -2.97 17.76 -17.08
C THR A 383 -3.32 18.98 -16.25
N GLU A 384 -3.52 20.12 -16.91
CA GLU A 384 -3.92 21.37 -16.24
C GLU A 384 -5.24 21.20 -15.44
N ASN A 385 -6.14 20.34 -15.92
CA ASN A 385 -7.49 20.18 -15.34
C ASN A 385 -7.64 18.95 -14.43
N LEU A 386 -6.78 17.93 -14.56
CA LEU A 386 -6.91 16.66 -13.84
C LEU A 386 -5.54 16.01 -13.62
N ILE A 387 -5.28 15.59 -12.38
CA ILE A 387 -4.07 14.89 -11.96
C ILE A 387 -4.48 13.58 -11.26
N ILE A 388 -3.96 12.46 -11.74
CA ILE A 388 -4.18 11.10 -11.21
C ILE A 388 -2.81 10.38 -11.15
N PRO A 389 -2.42 9.74 -10.03
CA PRO A 389 -3.04 9.80 -8.71
C PRO A 389 -3.19 11.24 -8.17
N HIS A 390 -4.18 11.47 -7.30
CA HIS A 390 -4.47 12.82 -6.81
C HIS A 390 -3.26 13.44 -6.08
N LYS A 391 -2.83 14.63 -6.51
CA LYS A 391 -1.57 15.29 -6.08
C LYS A 391 -1.32 15.37 -4.58
N SER A 392 -2.37 15.55 -3.77
CA SER A 392 -2.28 15.72 -2.31
C SER A 392 -2.74 14.49 -1.52
N MET A 393 -2.96 13.34 -2.17
CA MET A 393 -3.47 12.16 -1.46
C MET A 393 -2.51 11.68 -0.36
N LEU A 394 -1.19 11.78 -0.60
CA LEU A 394 -0.17 11.29 0.33
C LEU A 394 0.01 12.17 1.58
N GLU A 395 -0.56 13.37 1.59
CA GLU A 395 -0.43 14.35 2.67
C GLU A 395 -1.62 14.31 3.65
N ARG A 396 -2.64 13.47 3.39
CA ARG A 396 -3.95 13.54 4.04
C ARG A 396 -4.34 12.21 4.68
N THR A 397 -4.36 12.15 6.01
CA THR A 397 -4.80 10.95 6.75
C THR A 397 -6.24 10.59 6.41
N PHE A 398 -7.12 11.60 6.32
CA PHE A 398 -8.53 11.44 5.94
C PHE A 398 -8.76 10.95 4.49
N VAL A 399 -7.69 10.83 3.68
CA VAL A 399 -7.71 10.14 2.38
C VAL A 399 -7.02 8.77 2.50
N LEU A 400 -5.79 8.73 3.02
CA LEU A 400 -5.00 7.49 3.05
C LEU A 400 -5.57 6.42 3.97
N GLN A 401 -6.06 6.79 5.15
CA GLN A 401 -6.61 5.83 6.12
C GLN A 401 -7.84 5.10 5.56
N PRO A 402 -8.88 5.78 5.04
CA PRO A 402 -9.98 5.10 4.37
C PRO A 402 -9.57 4.40 3.07
N LEU A 403 -8.59 4.92 2.33
CA LEU A 403 -8.10 4.26 1.10
C LEU A 403 -7.41 2.92 1.39
N CYS A 404 -6.61 2.83 2.45
CA CYS A 404 -5.94 1.59 2.88
C CYS A 404 -6.93 0.53 3.38
N GLU A 405 -8.17 0.89 3.68
CA GLU A 405 -9.21 -0.10 4.01
C GLU A 405 -9.82 -0.78 2.79
N VAL A 406 -9.63 -0.21 1.59
CA VAL A 406 -10.19 -0.70 0.31
C VAL A 406 -9.10 -1.08 -0.69
N LEU A 407 -7.82 -0.99 -0.31
CA LEU A 407 -6.68 -1.43 -1.11
C LEU A 407 -5.77 -2.31 -0.27
N PRO A 408 -5.17 -3.36 -0.84
CA PRO A 408 -4.30 -4.26 -0.09
C PRO A 408 -2.93 -3.63 0.24
N PRO A 409 -2.19 -4.17 1.22
CA PRO A 409 -0.90 -3.63 1.67
C PRO A 409 0.22 -3.70 0.63
N ASP A 410 0.11 -4.59 -0.36
CA ASP A 410 1.03 -4.71 -1.48
C ASP A 410 0.72 -3.71 -2.61
N TYR A 411 -0.37 -2.93 -2.52
CA TYR A 411 -0.67 -1.90 -3.51
C TYR A 411 0.35 -0.76 -3.45
N ILE A 412 1.11 -0.62 -4.53
CA ILE A 412 2.17 0.36 -4.68
C ILE A 412 1.63 1.64 -5.32
N HIS A 413 1.90 2.79 -4.72
CA HIS A 413 1.50 4.07 -5.27
C HIS A 413 2.23 4.33 -6.62
N PRO A 414 1.51 4.61 -7.73
CA PRO A 414 2.09 4.65 -9.07
C PRO A 414 3.25 5.63 -9.27
N ILE A 415 3.29 6.72 -8.49
CA ILE A 415 4.31 7.77 -8.64
C ILE A 415 5.47 7.61 -7.67
N SER A 416 5.23 7.16 -6.44
CA SER A 416 6.28 7.07 -5.41
C SER A 416 6.89 5.69 -5.31
N ALA A 417 6.29 4.64 -5.86
CA ALA A 417 6.77 3.26 -5.73
C ALA A 417 6.96 2.73 -4.29
N GLU A 418 6.23 3.32 -3.33
CA GLU A 418 6.06 2.79 -1.97
C GLU A 418 4.62 2.35 -1.80
N SER A 419 4.37 1.42 -0.88
CA SER A 419 3.00 1.02 -0.56
C SER A 419 2.21 2.17 0.04
N LEU A 420 0.92 2.26 -0.26
CA LEU A 420 0.03 3.26 0.37
C LEU A 420 -0.04 3.09 1.89
N HIS A 421 0.08 1.85 2.37
CA HIS A 421 0.12 1.53 3.79
C HIS A 421 1.38 2.09 4.48
N SER A 422 2.53 2.05 3.81
CA SER A 422 3.77 2.67 4.30
C SER A 422 3.64 4.19 4.38
N HIS A 423 3.03 4.82 3.38
CA HIS A 423 2.72 6.26 3.44
C HIS A 423 1.79 6.62 4.58
N LEU A 424 0.72 5.84 4.79
CA LEU A 424 -0.20 6.02 5.91
C LEU A 424 0.53 5.90 7.25
N GLN A 425 1.39 4.89 7.38
CA GLN A 425 2.18 4.67 8.59
C GLN A 425 3.09 5.85 8.90
N GLN A 426 3.80 6.38 7.90
CA GLN A 426 4.65 7.58 8.05
C GLN A 426 3.80 8.77 8.51
N LEU A 427 2.67 9.00 7.83
CA LEU A 427 1.79 10.13 8.09
C LEU A 427 1.12 10.09 9.47
N ILE A 428 0.73 8.92 9.97
CA ILE A 428 0.17 8.77 11.34
C ILE A 428 1.24 9.01 12.41
N ASN A 429 2.48 8.65 12.14
CA ASN A 429 3.58 8.82 13.10
C ASN A 429 4.18 10.23 13.08
N ASP A 430 3.96 10.98 12.00
CA ASP A 430 4.35 12.39 11.89
C ASP A 430 3.40 13.30 12.67
N LYS A 431 3.95 14.38 13.25
CA LYS A 431 3.14 15.42 13.88
C LYS A 431 2.63 16.39 12.82
N PRO A 432 1.32 16.69 12.79
CA PRO A 432 0.80 17.71 11.88
C PRO A 432 1.40 19.08 12.24
N GLN A 433 1.59 19.91 11.22
CA GLN A 433 1.85 21.32 11.46
C GLN A 433 0.56 21.98 11.94
N GLU A 434 0.52 22.47 13.18
CA GLU A 434 -0.69 23.05 13.80
C GLU A 434 -1.30 24.20 12.99
N THR A 435 -0.48 24.91 12.20
CA THR A 435 -0.94 25.99 11.30
C THR A 435 -1.68 25.47 10.06
N VAL A 436 -1.54 24.19 9.73
CA VAL A 436 -2.17 23.53 8.57
C VAL A 436 -3.35 22.68 9.00
N GLN A 437 -3.26 21.97 10.12
CA GLN A 437 -4.33 21.15 10.65
C GLN A 437 -4.19 21.02 12.17
N GLU A 438 -5.30 21.17 12.90
CA GLU A 438 -5.32 21.03 14.37
C GLU A 438 -4.88 19.62 14.81
N SER A 439 -5.38 18.59 14.13
CA SER A 439 -4.98 17.20 14.35
C SER A 439 -5.17 16.37 13.08
N SER A 440 -4.26 15.43 12.84
CA SER A 440 -4.36 14.41 11.80
C SER A 440 -5.14 13.17 12.24
N ASP A 441 -5.53 13.10 13.51
CA ASP A 441 -6.31 12.00 14.09
C ASP A 441 -7.72 11.95 13.49
N LEU A 442 -8.22 10.74 13.28
CA LEU A 442 -9.55 10.49 12.76
C LEU A 442 -10.39 9.71 13.77
N LEU A 443 -11.67 10.07 13.88
CA LEU A 443 -12.65 9.28 14.62
C LEU A 443 -13.50 8.47 13.65
N GLN A 444 -13.61 7.16 13.86
CA GLN A 444 -14.58 6.34 13.14
C GLN A 444 -16.01 6.74 13.56
N PHE A 445 -16.94 6.79 12.62
CA PHE A 445 -18.34 7.14 12.87
C PHE A 445 -19.31 6.14 12.23
N ILE A 446 -20.28 5.69 13.01
CA ILE A 446 -21.35 4.80 12.55
C ILE A 446 -22.67 5.57 12.59
N PRO A 447 -23.25 5.97 11.44
CA PRO A 447 -24.50 6.72 11.42
C PRO A 447 -25.68 5.95 12.01
N VAL A 448 -26.53 6.65 12.76
CA VAL A 448 -27.84 6.17 13.21
C VAL A 448 -28.90 7.05 12.57
N SER A 449 -29.67 6.51 11.62
CA SER A 449 -30.57 7.26 10.74
C SER A 449 -31.57 8.17 11.47
N ARG A 450 -32.01 7.78 12.67
CA ARG A 450 -32.94 8.56 13.51
C ARG A 450 -32.30 9.80 14.14
N LEU A 451 -30.99 9.76 14.43
CA LEU A 451 -30.32 10.76 15.24
C LEU A 451 -29.60 11.80 14.38
N PRO A 452 -29.60 13.08 14.78
CA PRO A 452 -28.70 14.05 14.18
C PRO A 452 -27.25 13.71 14.56
N VAL A 453 -26.32 14.08 13.69
CA VAL A 453 -24.88 13.77 13.83
C VAL A 453 -24.28 14.16 15.20
N LYS A 454 -24.73 15.29 15.77
CA LYS A 454 -24.27 15.77 17.07
C LYS A 454 -24.70 14.88 18.25
N ASP A 455 -25.84 14.21 18.15
CA ASP A 455 -26.41 13.39 19.21
C ASP A 455 -26.02 11.90 19.05
N ASN A 456 -25.40 11.54 17.92
CA ASN A 456 -24.93 10.19 17.68
C ASN A 456 -23.61 9.92 18.43
N ILE A 457 -23.68 8.94 19.32
CA ILE A 457 -22.60 8.52 20.22
C ILE A 457 -21.70 7.42 19.64
N LEU A 458 -22.04 6.83 18.49
CA LEU A 458 -21.24 5.77 17.86
C LEU A 458 -20.02 6.37 17.15
N LYS A 459 -19.07 6.84 17.95
CA LYS A 459 -17.79 7.43 17.56
C LYS A 459 -16.67 6.68 18.27
N PHE A 460 -15.65 6.27 17.52
CA PHE A 460 -14.56 5.46 18.05
C PHE A 460 -13.21 6.01 17.61
N ASP A 461 -12.18 5.66 18.37
CA ASP A 461 -10.80 6.04 18.12
C ASP A 461 -9.93 4.79 18.16
N GLN A 462 -9.68 4.23 16.98
CA GLN A 462 -8.82 3.08 16.83
C GLN A 462 -7.34 3.39 17.10
N ILE A 463 -6.89 4.61 16.83
CA ILE A 463 -5.46 4.94 16.71
C ILE A 463 -4.88 5.35 18.06
N ASN A 464 -5.57 6.21 18.80
CA ASN A 464 -5.12 6.72 20.09
C ASN A 464 -5.89 6.16 21.28
N HIS A 465 -6.94 5.37 21.02
CA HIS A 465 -7.74 4.69 22.04
C HIS A 465 -8.42 5.64 23.02
N LYS A 466 -8.77 6.87 22.61
CA LYS A 466 -9.35 7.91 23.49
C LYS A 466 -10.87 8.01 23.43
N SER A 467 -11.55 7.01 22.88
CA SER A 467 -13.01 6.98 22.91
C SER A 467 -13.52 6.14 24.09
N PRO A 468 -14.48 6.65 24.88
CA PRO A 468 -15.04 5.90 26.01
C PRO A 468 -15.73 4.63 25.50
N THR A 469 -15.63 3.56 26.29
CA THR A 469 -16.29 2.29 25.99
C THR A 469 -17.79 2.42 26.22
N LEU A 470 -18.59 2.03 25.24
CA LEU A 470 -20.05 2.08 25.33
C LEU A 470 -20.61 0.83 26.03
N ILE A 471 -21.70 1.03 26.78
CA ILE A 471 -22.36 -0.06 27.52
C ILE A 471 -23.68 -0.40 26.83
N MET A 472 -23.78 -1.65 26.40
CA MET A 472 -25.01 -2.24 25.87
C MET A 472 -25.68 -3.09 26.95
N GLY A 473 -26.79 -2.61 27.49
CA GLY A 473 -27.59 -3.29 28.51
C GLY A 473 -28.54 -4.31 27.89
N ILE A 474 -28.48 -5.56 28.35
CA ILE A 474 -29.33 -6.66 27.86
C ILE A 474 -30.73 -6.58 28.49
N LEU A 475 -31.76 -6.54 27.65
CA LEU A 475 -33.17 -6.58 28.04
C LEU A 475 -33.86 -7.76 27.34
N ASN A 476 -33.95 -8.91 28.02
CA ASN A 476 -34.60 -10.10 27.47
C ASN A 476 -36.10 -10.08 27.75
N MET A 477 -36.90 -10.40 26.74
CA MET A 477 -38.35 -10.61 26.87
C MET A 477 -38.60 -12.08 27.22
N THR A 478 -39.08 -12.37 28.44
CA THR A 478 -39.34 -13.75 28.90
C THR A 478 -40.65 -14.32 28.34
N PRO A 479 -40.74 -15.64 28.06
CA PRO A 479 -41.95 -16.28 27.54
C PRO A 479 -43.18 -16.16 28.45
N ASP A 480 -42.94 -16.19 29.77
CA ASP A 480 -43.99 -16.13 30.80
C ASP A 480 -44.77 -14.81 30.76
N SER A 481 -44.23 -13.77 30.12
CA SER A 481 -44.81 -12.43 30.05
C SER A 481 -45.89 -12.25 28.96
N PHE A 482 -46.14 -13.27 28.14
CA PHE A 482 -47.06 -13.16 26.99
C PHE A 482 -48.04 -14.34 26.88
N SER A 483 -47.79 -15.45 27.59
CA SER A 483 -48.61 -16.67 27.53
C SER A 483 -49.96 -16.57 28.28
N ASP A 484 -50.18 -15.58 29.15
CA ASP A 484 -51.35 -15.50 30.05
C ASP A 484 -52.60 -14.81 29.43
N GLY A 485 -52.72 -14.79 28.10
CA GLY A 485 -53.98 -14.45 27.43
C GLY A 485 -54.41 -12.98 27.57
N GLY A 486 -53.47 -12.03 27.39
CA GLY A 486 -53.75 -10.60 27.19
C GLY A 486 -54.23 -9.80 28.41
N LYS A 487 -54.60 -10.44 29.53
CA LYS A 487 -55.11 -9.74 30.72
C LYS A 487 -54.05 -8.99 31.55
N HIS A 488 -52.78 -9.37 31.45
CA HIS A 488 -51.66 -8.78 32.22
C HIS A 488 -50.60 -8.06 31.37
N PHE A 489 -50.72 -8.15 30.04
CA PHE A 489 -49.78 -7.61 29.06
C PHE A 489 -49.40 -6.14 29.29
N GLY A 490 -50.38 -5.27 29.57
CA GLY A 490 -50.11 -3.84 29.79
C GLY A 490 -49.28 -3.56 31.06
N LYS A 491 -49.56 -4.26 32.16
CA LYS A 491 -48.81 -4.08 33.43
C LYS A 491 -47.39 -4.64 33.32
N GLU A 492 -47.22 -5.71 32.56
CA GLU A 492 -45.91 -6.32 32.33
C GLU A 492 -45.06 -5.47 31.39
N LEU A 493 -45.66 -4.91 30.35
CA LEU A 493 -45.00 -3.92 29.49
C LEU A 493 -44.52 -2.71 30.31
N ASP A 494 -45.34 -2.17 31.21
CA ASP A 494 -44.94 -1.07 32.10
C ASP A 494 -43.75 -1.45 33.00
N ASN A 495 -43.71 -2.69 33.50
CA ASN A 495 -42.59 -3.18 34.31
C ASN A 495 -41.31 -3.32 33.49
N ILE A 496 -41.40 -3.81 32.26
CA ILE A 496 -40.25 -3.96 31.36
C ILE A 496 -39.74 -2.59 30.90
N VAL A 497 -40.62 -1.62 30.65
CA VAL A 497 -40.23 -0.22 30.38
C VAL A 497 -39.50 0.37 31.59
N LYS A 498 -39.97 0.16 32.82
CA LYS A 498 -39.23 0.57 34.03
C LYS A 498 -37.87 -0.10 34.15
N GLN A 499 -37.74 -1.35 33.71
CA GLN A 499 -36.45 -2.02 33.65
C GLN A 499 -35.54 -1.36 32.60
N ALA A 500 -36.07 -1.00 31.43
CA ALA A 500 -35.34 -0.23 30.43
C ALA A 500 -34.88 1.13 30.98
N GLU A 501 -35.77 1.87 31.67
CA GLU A 501 -35.43 3.13 32.35
C GLU A 501 -34.31 2.93 33.38
N LYS A 502 -34.40 1.84 34.15
CA LYS A 502 -33.37 1.48 35.12
C LYS A 502 -32.02 1.27 34.44
N LEU A 503 -31.94 0.48 33.36
CA LEU A 503 -30.69 0.25 32.62
C LEU A 503 -30.08 1.58 32.13
N VAL A 504 -30.88 2.49 31.58
CA VAL A 504 -30.41 3.82 31.15
C VAL A 504 -29.89 4.63 32.33
N SER A 505 -30.65 4.69 33.43
CA SER A 505 -30.22 5.42 34.64
C SER A 505 -28.93 4.86 35.26
N GLU A 506 -28.68 3.56 35.06
CA GLU A 506 -27.48 2.87 35.52
C GLU A 506 -26.29 3.05 34.56
N GLY A 507 -26.48 3.65 33.37
CA GLY A 507 -25.41 4.02 32.45
C GLY A 507 -25.42 3.28 31.11
N ALA A 508 -26.46 2.50 30.78
CA ALA A 508 -26.58 1.91 29.46
C ALA A 508 -26.82 2.99 28.40
N THR A 509 -25.93 3.04 27.42
CA THR A 509 -26.06 3.93 26.25
C THR A 509 -26.81 3.26 25.11
N ILE A 510 -26.84 1.93 25.10
CA ILE A 510 -27.57 1.08 24.16
C ILE A 510 -28.39 0.07 24.97
N ILE A 511 -29.65 -0.14 24.61
CA ILE A 511 -30.47 -1.24 25.13
C ILE A 511 -30.59 -2.28 24.03
N ASP A 512 -30.26 -3.54 24.34
CA ASP A 512 -30.39 -4.65 23.41
C ASP A 512 -31.58 -5.52 23.80
N ILE A 513 -32.63 -5.48 22.98
CA ILE A 513 -33.90 -6.14 23.21
C ILE A 513 -33.90 -7.50 22.52
N GLY A 514 -34.03 -8.57 23.30
CA GLY A 514 -34.10 -9.95 22.78
C GLY A 514 -35.49 -10.56 22.95
N GLY A 515 -36.14 -10.93 21.84
CA GLY A 515 -37.43 -11.65 21.84
C GLY A 515 -37.29 -13.18 21.86
N VAL A 516 -36.09 -13.68 21.51
CA VAL A 516 -35.74 -15.10 21.42
C VAL A 516 -34.69 -15.44 22.46
N SER A 517 -34.97 -16.47 23.27
CA SER A 517 -33.93 -17.02 24.13
C SER A 517 -32.95 -17.83 23.29
N THR A 518 -31.67 -17.44 23.33
CA THR A 518 -30.56 -18.18 22.72
C THR A 518 -29.93 -19.22 23.67
N ARG A 519 -30.55 -19.46 24.83
CA ARG A 519 -30.05 -20.42 25.82
C ARG A 519 -30.19 -21.86 25.30
N PRO A 520 -29.21 -22.74 25.54
CA PRO A 520 -29.31 -24.15 25.14
C PRO A 520 -30.56 -24.82 25.74
N GLY A 521 -31.44 -25.33 24.88
CA GLY A 521 -32.64 -26.08 25.27
C GLY A 521 -33.95 -25.27 25.32
N SER A 522 -33.96 -23.95 25.06
CA SER A 522 -35.22 -23.20 24.93
C SER A 522 -35.96 -23.56 23.64
N VAL A 523 -37.29 -23.55 23.71
CA VAL A 523 -38.15 -23.60 22.52
C VAL A 523 -38.10 -22.24 21.84
N GLU A 524 -37.74 -22.22 20.56
CA GLU A 524 -37.73 -21.00 19.77
C GLU A 524 -39.18 -20.55 19.52
N PRO A 525 -39.52 -19.27 19.79
CA PRO A 525 -40.85 -18.75 19.49
C PRO A 525 -41.09 -18.68 17.98
N THR A 526 -42.35 -18.57 17.57
CA THR A 526 -42.66 -18.23 16.17
C THR A 526 -42.21 -16.80 15.86
N GLU A 527 -42.14 -16.46 14.57
CA GLU A 527 -41.81 -15.09 14.17
C GLU A 527 -42.84 -14.08 14.67
N GLU A 528 -44.12 -14.46 14.67
CA GLU A 528 -45.23 -13.65 15.19
C GLU A 528 -45.12 -13.41 16.69
N GLU A 529 -44.79 -14.44 17.47
CA GLU A 529 -44.57 -14.31 18.91
C GLU A 529 -43.37 -13.41 19.24
N GLU A 530 -42.30 -13.48 18.44
CA GLU A 530 -41.15 -12.58 18.59
C GLU A 530 -41.53 -11.12 18.31
N LEU A 531 -42.33 -10.87 17.25
CA LEU A 531 -42.87 -9.55 16.94
C LEU A 531 -43.75 -9.00 18.06
N GLU A 532 -44.66 -9.82 18.60
CA GLU A 532 -45.56 -9.44 19.70
C GLU A 532 -44.80 -9.07 20.98
N ARG A 533 -43.63 -9.66 21.19
CA ARG A 533 -42.74 -9.32 22.31
C ARG A 533 -41.98 -8.02 22.07
N VAL A 534 -41.36 -7.86 20.91
CA VAL A 534 -40.37 -6.81 20.65
C VAL A 534 -41.02 -5.48 20.27
N ILE A 535 -41.99 -5.50 19.35
CA ILE A 535 -42.55 -4.28 18.75
C ILE A 535 -43.25 -3.36 19.78
N PRO A 536 -44.09 -3.87 20.69
CA PRO A 536 -44.77 -3.02 21.67
C PRO A 536 -43.79 -2.33 22.63
N LEU A 537 -42.70 -3.01 23.01
CA LEU A 537 -41.67 -2.44 23.87
C LEU A 537 -40.92 -1.30 23.19
N ILE A 538 -40.50 -1.47 21.94
CA ILE A 538 -39.80 -0.41 21.20
C ILE A 538 -40.69 0.85 21.13
N LYS A 539 -41.98 0.67 20.79
CA LYS A 539 -42.94 1.78 20.76
C LYS A 539 -43.08 2.45 22.13
N ALA A 540 -43.19 1.66 23.19
CA ALA A 540 -43.33 2.19 24.55
C ALA A 540 -42.08 2.95 25.01
N ILE A 541 -40.88 2.45 24.71
CA ILE A 541 -39.61 3.15 24.99
C ILE A 541 -39.57 4.48 24.23
N ARG A 542 -39.92 4.48 22.93
CA ARG A 542 -39.92 5.70 22.11
C ARG A 542 -40.98 6.73 22.50
N GLN A 543 -42.11 6.27 23.03
CA GLN A 543 -43.19 7.12 23.52
C GLN A 543 -43.02 7.51 25.00
N SER A 544 -41.97 7.03 25.66
CA SER A 544 -41.73 7.37 27.06
C SER A 544 -41.55 8.88 27.24
N SER A 545 -42.15 9.40 28.30
CA SER A 545 -41.95 10.79 28.72
C SER A 545 -40.57 11.06 29.30
N ASN A 546 -39.80 10.01 29.63
CA ASN A 546 -38.41 10.10 30.06
C ASN A 546 -37.50 10.40 28.83
N PRO A 547 -36.87 11.59 28.76
CA PRO A 547 -36.06 11.97 27.60
C PRO A 547 -34.86 11.06 27.37
N ASP A 548 -34.21 10.58 28.44
CA ASP A 548 -33.04 9.72 28.34
C ASP A 548 -33.41 8.35 27.76
N LEU A 549 -34.53 7.79 28.23
CA LEU A 549 -35.07 6.54 27.69
C LEU A 549 -35.54 6.72 26.23
N SER A 550 -36.27 7.79 25.91
CA SER A 550 -36.80 7.99 24.56
C SER A 550 -35.69 8.15 23.50
N LYS A 551 -34.52 8.67 23.90
CA LYS A 551 -33.38 8.93 23.02
C LYS A 551 -32.36 7.79 22.95
N VAL A 552 -32.35 6.89 23.94
CA VAL A 552 -31.39 5.77 24.02
C VAL A 552 -31.31 4.99 22.70
N LEU A 553 -30.13 4.48 22.37
CA LEU A 553 -30.01 3.60 21.22
C LEU A 553 -30.70 2.27 21.52
N ILE A 554 -31.54 1.81 20.58
CA ILE A 554 -32.22 0.51 20.70
C ILE A 554 -31.62 -0.45 19.69
N SER A 555 -30.99 -1.50 20.19
CA SER A 555 -30.57 -2.68 19.44
C SER A 555 -31.63 -3.78 19.58
N VAL A 556 -31.82 -4.57 18.52
CA VAL A 556 -32.71 -5.74 18.53
C VAL A 556 -31.91 -6.99 18.19
N ASP A 557 -31.85 -7.92 19.15
CA ASP A 557 -31.19 -9.23 19.05
C ASP A 557 -32.11 -10.19 18.27
N THR A 558 -31.97 -10.19 16.95
CA THR A 558 -32.75 -11.02 16.03
C THR A 558 -31.96 -11.39 14.77
N TYR A 559 -32.19 -12.59 14.27
CA TYR A 559 -31.66 -13.10 13.01
C TYR A 559 -32.74 -13.16 11.90
N ARG A 560 -33.97 -12.71 12.19
CA ARG A 560 -35.10 -12.78 11.24
C ARG A 560 -35.27 -11.45 10.53
N ARG A 561 -35.26 -11.45 9.20
CA ARG A 561 -35.39 -10.21 8.42
C ARG A 561 -36.68 -9.43 8.72
N ASN A 562 -37.81 -10.12 8.94
CA ASN A 562 -39.10 -9.47 9.15
C ASN A 562 -39.15 -8.79 10.53
N VAL A 563 -38.64 -9.45 11.58
CA VAL A 563 -38.52 -8.84 12.92
C VAL A 563 -37.59 -7.63 12.89
N ALA A 564 -36.45 -7.75 12.20
CA ALA A 564 -35.53 -6.63 12.00
C ALA A 564 -36.21 -5.44 11.29
N GLU A 565 -36.88 -5.68 10.16
CA GLU A 565 -37.57 -4.63 9.40
C GLU A 565 -38.69 -3.96 10.20
N GLN A 566 -39.56 -4.74 10.84
CA GLN A 566 -40.65 -4.19 11.66
C GLN A 566 -40.12 -3.41 12.86
N SER A 567 -39.01 -3.86 13.46
CA SER A 567 -38.38 -3.17 14.59
C SER A 567 -37.83 -1.80 14.19
N LEU A 568 -37.14 -1.71 13.05
CA LEU A 568 -36.63 -0.45 12.50
C LEU A 568 -37.78 0.54 12.20
N LEU A 569 -38.87 0.05 11.61
CA LEU A 569 -40.06 0.86 11.30
C LEU A 569 -40.68 1.51 12.54
N VAL A 570 -40.60 0.86 13.71
CA VAL A 570 -41.18 1.37 14.96
C VAL A 570 -40.17 2.11 15.83
N GLY A 571 -38.92 2.27 15.36
CA GLY A 571 -37.92 3.13 15.96
C GLY A 571 -36.73 2.42 16.61
N ALA A 572 -36.47 1.15 16.31
CA ALA A 572 -35.16 0.56 16.61
C ALA A 572 -34.05 1.25 15.81
N ASP A 573 -32.84 1.23 16.34
CA ASP A 573 -31.68 1.88 15.74
C ASP A 573 -30.69 0.86 15.16
N ILE A 574 -30.45 -0.26 15.85
CA ILE A 574 -29.39 -1.24 15.53
C ILE A 574 -30.01 -2.64 15.38
N ILE A 575 -29.51 -3.43 14.43
CA ILE A 575 -29.84 -4.85 14.33
C ILE A 575 -28.66 -5.68 14.82
N ASN A 576 -28.90 -6.57 15.78
CA ASN A 576 -27.91 -7.48 16.34
C ASN A 576 -28.20 -8.91 15.90
N ASP A 577 -27.42 -9.41 14.93
CA ASP A 577 -27.61 -10.75 14.38
C ASP A 577 -26.50 -11.70 14.84
N ILE A 578 -26.88 -12.60 15.76
CA ILE A 578 -26.07 -13.71 16.29
C ILE A 578 -25.60 -14.71 15.23
N SER A 579 -26.18 -14.67 14.03
CA SER A 579 -25.93 -15.60 12.95
C SER A 579 -25.08 -15.02 11.82
N MET A 580 -24.74 -13.73 11.88
CA MET A 580 -24.02 -13.00 10.82
C MET A 580 -24.64 -13.20 9.43
N GLY A 581 -25.97 -13.18 9.34
CA GLY A 581 -26.75 -13.40 8.12
C GLY A 581 -26.88 -14.85 7.69
N LYS A 582 -26.30 -15.82 8.42
CA LYS A 582 -26.33 -17.24 8.02
C LYS A 582 -27.71 -17.89 8.18
N TYR A 583 -28.57 -17.39 9.07
CA TYR A 583 -29.92 -17.95 9.24
C TYR A 583 -30.93 -17.35 8.27
N ASP A 584 -30.74 -16.09 7.86
CA ASP A 584 -31.56 -15.42 6.85
C ASP A 584 -30.73 -14.37 6.09
N GLU A 585 -30.14 -14.76 4.95
CA GLU A 585 -29.26 -13.87 4.17
C GLU A 585 -29.96 -12.59 3.67
N LYS A 586 -31.31 -12.57 3.62
CA LYS A 586 -32.08 -11.39 3.20
C LYS A 586 -32.13 -10.31 4.28
N ILE A 587 -31.63 -10.57 5.49
CA ILE A 587 -31.45 -9.53 6.51
C ILE A 587 -30.52 -8.42 6.01
N PHE A 588 -29.54 -8.75 5.15
CA PHE A 588 -28.65 -7.75 4.54
C PHE A 588 -29.40 -6.79 3.61
N ASP A 589 -30.45 -7.26 2.92
CA ASP A 589 -31.28 -6.39 2.08
C ASP A 589 -32.02 -5.34 2.95
N VAL A 590 -32.45 -5.73 4.18
CA VAL A 590 -33.06 -4.83 5.16
C VAL A 590 -32.02 -3.82 5.67
N VAL A 591 -30.85 -4.27 6.11
CA VAL A 591 -29.78 -3.39 6.61
C VAL A 591 -29.33 -2.38 5.56
N ALA A 592 -29.20 -2.80 4.30
CA ALA A 592 -28.85 -1.92 3.19
C ALA A 592 -29.95 -0.88 2.92
N LYS A 593 -31.23 -1.29 2.96
CA LYS A 593 -32.38 -0.41 2.73
C LYS A 593 -32.52 0.69 3.80
N TYR A 594 -32.35 0.35 5.08
CA TYR A 594 -32.56 1.31 6.18
C TYR A 594 -31.29 2.06 6.59
N GLY A 595 -30.11 1.63 6.12
CA GLY A 595 -28.85 2.28 6.46
C GLY A 595 -28.46 2.15 7.94
N CYS A 596 -29.07 1.22 8.68
CA CYS A 596 -28.86 1.08 10.13
C CYS A 596 -27.54 0.38 10.46
N PRO A 597 -26.99 0.58 11.67
CA PRO A 597 -25.90 -0.24 12.17
C PRO A 597 -26.32 -1.71 12.31
N TYR A 598 -25.37 -2.61 12.07
CA TYR A 598 -25.56 -4.05 12.05
C TYR A 598 -24.43 -4.74 12.80
N ILE A 599 -24.75 -5.42 13.89
CA ILE A 599 -23.80 -6.21 14.66
C ILE A 599 -23.74 -7.61 14.04
N MET A 600 -22.57 -7.94 13.51
CA MET A 600 -22.27 -9.21 12.90
C MET A 600 -21.54 -10.10 13.91
N ASN A 601 -22.30 -10.97 14.57
CA ASN A 601 -21.77 -11.85 15.61
C ASN A 601 -21.37 -13.22 15.04
N HIS A 602 -20.11 -13.59 15.26
CA HIS A 602 -19.58 -14.82 14.72
C HIS A 602 -20.13 -16.07 15.44
N THR A 603 -20.73 -16.96 14.67
CA THR A 603 -21.13 -18.30 15.11
C THR A 603 -20.91 -19.38 14.04
N ARG A 604 -20.97 -20.65 14.47
CA ARG A 604 -21.06 -21.82 13.58
C ARG A 604 -22.20 -22.71 14.02
N GLY A 605 -22.96 -23.21 13.04
CA GLY A 605 -24.15 -24.05 13.29
C GLY A 605 -25.27 -23.28 13.97
N SER A 606 -26.09 -24.00 14.74
CA SER A 606 -27.22 -23.46 15.50
C SER A 606 -26.95 -23.51 17.01
N PRO A 607 -27.77 -22.87 17.87
CA PRO A 607 -27.63 -23.01 19.32
C PRO A 607 -27.57 -24.47 19.82
N LYS A 608 -28.17 -25.41 19.07
CA LYS A 608 -28.16 -26.85 19.36
C LYS A 608 -26.87 -27.56 18.93
N THR A 609 -26.15 -27.06 17.93
CA THR A 609 -24.98 -27.74 17.33
C THR A 609 -23.65 -27.02 17.55
N MET A 610 -23.67 -25.72 17.86
CA MET A 610 -22.47 -24.86 17.95
C MET A 610 -21.41 -25.40 18.91
N SER A 611 -21.79 -26.07 20.00
CA SER A 611 -20.85 -26.64 20.98
C SER A 611 -19.94 -27.74 20.41
N LYS A 612 -20.31 -28.34 19.27
CA LYS A 612 -19.52 -29.36 18.57
C LYS A 612 -18.65 -28.77 17.45
N LEU A 613 -18.84 -27.51 17.08
CA LEU A 613 -18.21 -26.87 15.92
C LEU A 613 -17.06 -25.93 16.32
N THR A 614 -16.25 -26.37 17.29
CA THR A 614 -15.18 -25.56 17.89
C THR A 614 -13.80 -25.81 17.26
N ASN A 615 -13.69 -26.56 16.16
CA ASN A 615 -12.41 -26.82 15.50
C ASN A 615 -12.12 -25.73 14.45
N TYR A 616 -11.12 -24.89 14.69
CA TYR A 616 -10.71 -23.82 13.75
C TYR A 616 -9.39 -24.22 13.09
N GLU A 617 -9.41 -24.38 11.78
CA GLU A 617 -8.29 -24.87 10.99
C GLU A 617 -7.54 -23.70 10.33
N SER A 618 -6.25 -23.92 10.07
CA SER A 618 -5.42 -23.00 9.30
C SER A 618 -6.03 -22.78 7.91
N ASN A 619 -5.80 -21.61 7.34
CA ASN A 619 -6.09 -21.41 5.93
C ASN A 619 -5.22 -22.34 5.09
N THR A 620 -5.82 -23.15 4.23
CA THR A 620 -5.14 -23.99 3.23
C THR A 620 -5.49 -23.58 1.81
N ASN A 621 -6.23 -22.47 1.64
CA ASN A 621 -6.64 -21.96 0.35
C ASN A 621 -5.65 -20.88 -0.09
N ASP A 622 -4.87 -21.18 -1.13
CA ASP A 622 -3.87 -20.27 -1.72
C ASP A 622 -4.51 -19.01 -2.36
N ASP A 623 -5.81 -19.04 -2.64
CA ASP A 623 -6.56 -17.88 -3.13
C ASP A 623 -6.93 -16.88 -2.03
N ILE A 624 -6.71 -17.23 -0.76
CA ILE A 624 -7.00 -16.37 0.38
C ILE A 624 -5.69 -15.94 1.01
N ILE A 625 -5.43 -14.63 0.98
CA ILE A 625 -4.28 -14.02 1.64
C ILE A 625 -4.79 -13.27 2.86
N GLU A 626 -4.21 -13.55 4.03
CA GLU A 626 -4.59 -12.95 5.31
C GLU A 626 -3.45 -12.05 5.80
N TYR A 627 -3.78 -10.82 6.20
CA TYR A 627 -2.82 -9.84 6.69
C TYR A 627 -3.22 -9.39 8.09
N ILE A 628 -2.23 -9.11 8.94
CA ILE A 628 -2.44 -8.41 10.21
C ILE A 628 -1.76 -7.05 10.07
N ILE A 629 -2.55 -5.99 10.04
CA ILE A 629 -2.08 -4.64 9.72
C ILE A 629 -2.53 -3.71 10.84
N ASP A 630 -1.56 -3.13 11.52
CA ASP A 630 -1.77 -2.04 12.45
C ASP A 630 -1.46 -0.71 11.74
N PRO A 631 -2.33 0.30 11.73
CA PRO A 631 -2.07 1.54 11.01
C PRO A 631 -0.82 2.30 11.50
N LYS A 632 -0.44 2.15 12.79
CA LYS A 632 0.77 2.77 13.36
C LYS A 632 2.02 1.92 13.13
N LEU A 633 1.90 0.60 13.26
CA LEU A 633 3.04 -0.32 13.25
C LEU A 633 3.28 -1.01 11.90
N GLY A 634 2.35 -0.88 10.95
CA GLY A 634 2.39 -1.55 9.65
C GLY A 634 2.01 -3.04 9.75
N HIS A 635 2.52 -3.84 8.82
CA HIS A 635 2.30 -5.29 8.82
C HIS A 635 2.91 -5.95 10.07
N GLN A 636 2.15 -6.82 10.73
CA GLN A 636 2.53 -7.46 11.98
C GLN A 636 2.65 -8.98 11.82
N GLU A 637 3.71 -9.55 12.37
CA GLU A 637 3.75 -10.98 12.68
C GLU A 637 3.45 -11.17 14.16
N LEU A 638 2.32 -11.80 14.47
CA LEU A 638 1.93 -12.08 15.84
C LEU A 638 2.58 -13.39 16.31
N ASP A 639 3.34 -13.29 17.40
CA ASP A 639 3.92 -14.44 18.10
C ASP A 639 2.84 -15.14 18.95
N LEU A 640 2.01 -15.93 18.27
CA LEU A 640 0.91 -16.71 18.86
C LEU A 640 1.06 -18.18 18.52
N SER A 641 0.58 -19.06 19.41
CA SER A 641 0.54 -20.50 19.09
C SER A 641 -0.31 -20.76 17.84
N PRO A 642 0.01 -21.80 17.04
CA PRO A 642 -0.76 -22.13 15.83
C PRO A 642 -2.26 -22.27 16.09
N GLU A 643 -2.66 -22.84 17.23
CA GLU A 643 -4.07 -23.04 17.57
C GLU A 643 -4.81 -21.71 17.81
N ILE A 644 -4.14 -20.75 18.47
CA ILE A 644 -4.72 -19.42 18.70
C ILE A 644 -4.76 -18.64 17.40
N LYS A 645 -3.69 -18.69 16.59
CA LYS A 645 -3.65 -18.04 15.28
C LYS A 645 -4.77 -18.56 14.37
N ASN A 646 -4.95 -19.88 14.29
CA ASN A 646 -6.01 -20.51 13.50
C ASN A 646 -7.41 -20.12 14.00
N LEU A 647 -7.60 -20.00 15.32
CA LEU A 647 -8.85 -19.51 15.90
C LEU A 647 -9.15 -18.08 15.47
N LEU A 648 -8.22 -17.15 15.68
CA LEU A 648 -8.43 -15.72 15.40
C LEU A 648 -8.58 -15.45 13.89
N ASN A 649 -7.73 -16.06 13.07
CA ASN A 649 -7.85 -16.01 11.61
C ASN A 649 -9.16 -16.66 11.14
N GLY A 650 -9.52 -17.84 11.65
CA GLY A 650 -10.73 -18.54 11.25
C GLY A 650 -12.01 -17.75 11.55
N ILE A 651 -12.10 -17.13 12.74
CA ILE A 651 -13.21 -16.24 13.09
C ILE A 651 -13.27 -15.04 12.13
N SER A 652 -12.12 -14.40 11.90
CA SER A 652 -12.05 -13.19 11.08
C SER A 652 -12.30 -13.45 9.60
N ARG A 653 -11.82 -14.58 9.08
CA ARG A 653 -12.09 -15.07 7.73
C ARG A 653 -13.58 -15.30 7.53
N GLU A 654 -14.25 -16.01 8.45
CA GLU A 654 -15.70 -16.27 8.33
C GLU A 654 -16.54 -14.99 8.42
N LEU A 655 -16.19 -14.07 9.33
CA LEU A 655 -16.81 -12.74 9.37
C LEU A 655 -16.61 -12.00 8.06
N SER A 656 -15.39 -11.98 7.53
CA SER A 656 -15.07 -11.30 6.28
C SER A 656 -15.88 -11.82 5.10
N LEU A 657 -16.05 -13.14 5.00
CA LEU A 657 -16.87 -13.75 3.95
C LEU A 657 -18.33 -13.31 4.03
N GLN A 658 -18.90 -13.15 5.23
CA GLN A 658 -20.24 -12.60 5.38
C GLN A 658 -20.29 -11.09 5.10
N MET A 659 -19.23 -10.34 5.45
CA MET A 659 -19.12 -8.92 5.10
C MET A 659 -19.09 -8.72 3.58
N PHE A 660 -18.36 -9.54 2.82
CA PHE A 660 -18.40 -9.48 1.35
C PHE A 660 -19.83 -9.71 0.81
N LYS A 661 -20.58 -10.67 1.37
CA LYS A 661 -21.98 -10.90 1.01
C LYS A 661 -22.87 -9.69 1.36
N ALA A 662 -22.72 -9.13 2.55
CA ALA A 662 -23.47 -7.94 2.98
C ALA A 662 -23.19 -6.74 2.06
N MET A 663 -21.91 -6.48 1.75
CA MET A 663 -21.50 -5.40 0.85
C MET A 663 -22.02 -5.58 -0.57
N ALA A 664 -22.06 -6.82 -1.07
CA ALA A 664 -22.68 -7.13 -2.36
C ALA A 664 -24.20 -6.83 -2.41
N LYS A 665 -24.86 -6.77 -1.25
CA LYS A 665 -26.26 -6.32 -1.09
C LYS A 665 -26.41 -4.81 -0.87
N GLY A 666 -25.30 -4.08 -0.85
CA GLY A 666 -25.28 -2.63 -0.68
C GLY A 666 -25.04 -2.14 0.74
N VAL A 667 -24.88 -3.04 1.72
CA VAL A 667 -24.49 -2.68 3.09
C VAL A 667 -23.12 -2.00 3.06
N LYS A 668 -23.01 -0.83 3.69
CA LYS A 668 -21.76 -0.06 3.75
C LYS A 668 -20.90 -0.58 4.89
N LYS A 669 -19.59 -0.54 4.72
CA LYS A 669 -18.64 -1.00 5.74
C LYS A 669 -18.86 -0.29 7.08
N TRP A 670 -19.09 1.02 7.07
CA TRP A 670 -19.35 1.80 8.28
C TRP A 670 -20.62 1.41 9.05
N GLN A 671 -21.51 0.59 8.48
CA GLN A 671 -22.67 0.06 9.21
C GLN A 671 -22.31 -1.14 10.09
N ILE A 672 -21.18 -1.80 9.84
CA ILE A 672 -20.86 -3.10 10.43
C ILE A 672 -20.13 -2.93 11.75
N ILE A 673 -20.66 -3.57 12.79
CA ILE A 673 -20.01 -3.77 14.10
C ILE A 673 -19.64 -5.24 14.20
N LEU A 674 -18.38 -5.54 14.51
CA LEU A 674 -17.89 -6.91 14.63
C LEU A 674 -18.10 -7.43 16.05
N ASP A 675 -18.66 -8.63 16.20
CA ASP A 675 -18.62 -9.36 17.47
C ASP A 675 -17.98 -10.74 17.24
N PRO A 676 -16.81 -11.01 17.86
CA PRO A 676 -16.14 -12.30 17.76
C PRO A 676 -16.96 -13.49 18.29
N GLY A 677 -18.09 -13.25 18.98
CA GLY A 677 -19.06 -14.25 19.38
C GLY A 677 -18.59 -15.09 20.56
N ILE A 678 -18.36 -14.46 21.72
CA ILE A 678 -17.97 -15.18 22.95
C ILE A 678 -19.07 -16.16 23.37
N GLY A 679 -18.67 -17.42 23.55
CA GLY A 679 -19.56 -18.54 23.87
C GLY A 679 -20.30 -19.15 22.68
N PHE A 680 -20.10 -18.63 21.46
CA PHE A 680 -20.70 -19.16 20.24
C PHE A 680 -19.66 -19.95 19.45
N ALA A 681 -19.87 -21.27 19.36
CA ALA A 681 -18.95 -22.22 18.71
C ALA A 681 -17.49 -22.11 19.18
N LYS A 682 -17.28 -21.87 20.47
CA LYS A 682 -15.96 -21.72 21.10
C LYS A 682 -15.92 -22.43 22.45
N ASN A 683 -14.85 -23.17 22.71
CA ASN A 683 -14.61 -23.79 24.01
C ASN A 683 -14.03 -22.78 25.04
N LEU A 684 -13.84 -23.22 26.29
CA LEU A 684 -13.31 -22.38 27.38
C LEU A 684 -12.01 -21.64 26.98
N ASN A 685 -11.00 -22.38 26.52
CA ASN A 685 -9.68 -21.84 26.19
C ASN A 685 -9.76 -20.86 25.00
N GLN A 686 -10.60 -21.17 24.02
CA GLN A 686 -10.83 -20.30 22.86
C GLN A 686 -11.51 -18.99 23.25
N ASN A 687 -12.50 -19.01 24.14
CA ASN A 687 -13.12 -17.77 24.66
C ASN A 687 -12.09 -16.88 25.35
N LEU A 688 -11.22 -17.46 26.19
CA LEU A 688 -10.14 -16.72 26.83
C LEU A 688 -9.10 -16.19 25.83
N ALA A 689 -8.80 -16.95 24.77
CA ALA A 689 -7.89 -16.51 23.71
C ALA A 689 -8.46 -15.33 22.92
N VAL A 690 -9.75 -15.34 22.60
CA VAL A 690 -10.44 -14.21 21.95
C VAL A 690 -10.43 -12.97 22.84
N ILE A 691 -10.73 -13.11 24.13
CA ILE A 691 -10.69 -11.97 25.09
C ILE A 691 -9.29 -11.37 25.17
N ARG A 692 -8.25 -12.20 25.33
CA ARG A 692 -6.85 -11.75 25.40
C ARG A 692 -6.34 -11.04 24.15
N ASN A 693 -6.99 -11.27 23.00
CA ASN A 693 -6.55 -10.76 21.71
C ASN A 693 -7.69 -10.00 20.99
N ALA A 694 -8.61 -9.35 21.70
CA ALA A 694 -9.76 -8.71 21.06
C ALA A 694 -9.33 -7.60 20.06
N SER A 695 -8.20 -6.94 20.31
CA SER A 695 -7.60 -5.94 19.41
C SER A 695 -7.23 -6.52 18.03
N PHE A 696 -7.04 -7.84 17.91
CA PHE A 696 -6.78 -8.54 16.65
C PHE A 696 -7.87 -8.25 15.61
N PHE A 697 -9.13 -8.23 16.05
CA PHE A 697 -10.29 -8.03 15.17
C PHE A 697 -10.41 -6.59 14.64
N LYS A 698 -9.50 -5.68 15.02
CA LYS A 698 -9.37 -4.34 14.43
C LYS A 698 -8.19 -4.24 13.44
N LYS A 699 -7.38 -5.31 13.32
CA LYS A 699 -6.13 -5.33 12.53
C LYS A 699 -6.15 -6.34 11.38
N TYR A 700 -7.03 -7.34 11.46
CA TYR A 700 -7.15 -8.36 10.42
C TYR A 700 -7.60 -7.73 9.09
N SER A 701 -6.99 -8.19 8.00
CA SER A 701 -7.43 -7.90 6.64
C SER A 701 -7.29 -9.17 5.78
N ILE A 702 -8.08 -9.25 4.72
CA ILE A 702 -8.12 -10.40 3.83
C ILE A 702 -8.17 -9.95 2.37
N GLN A 703 -7.51 -10.70 1.51
CA GLN A 703 -7.59 -10.59 0.07
C GLN A 703 -7.97 -11.93 -0.54
N ILE A 704 -8.83 -11.90 -1.54
CA ILE A 704 -9.39 -13.07 -2.21
C ILE A 704 -9.08 -12.97 -3.71
N ASN A 705 -8.28 -13.89 -4.24
CA ASN A 705 -7.81 -13.85 -5.63
C ASN A 705 -8.87 -14.34 -6.64
N GLU A 706 -9.58 -15.43 -6.32
CA GLU A 706 -10.65 -16.01 -7.14
C GLU A 706 -11.96 -16.19 -6.35
N ARG A 707 -13.03 -16.63 -7.03
CA ARG A 707 -14.38 -16.74 -6.50
C ARG A 707 -14.42 -17.66 -5.27
N VAL A 708 -14.59 -17.09 -4.07
CA VAL A 708 -14.88 -17.86 -2.85
C VAL A 708 -16.40 -17.95 -2.71
N ASP A 709 -16.92 -19.19 -2.84
CA ASP A 709 -18.33 -19.56 -2.86
C ASP A 709 -19.14 -18.99 -4.05
N ASP A 710 -20.36 -19.48 -4.29
CA ASP A 710 -21.22 -19.17 -5.45
C ASP A 710 -21.57 -17.67 -5.67
N VAL A 711 -20.99 -16.75 -4.89
CA VAL A 711 -21.18 -15.30 -4.99
C VAL A 711 -20.07 -14.68 -5.84
N THR A 712 -20.44 -13.88 -6.84
CA THR A 712 -19.47 -13.07 -7.59
C THR A 712 -18.97 -11.92 -6.71
N ILE A 713 -17.87 -12.14 -6.00
CA ILE A 713 -17.19 -11.12 -5.20
C ILE A 713 -16.51 -10.11 -6.16
N LYS A 714 -17.05 -8.89 -6.25
CA LYS A 714 -16.51 -7.81 -7.10
C LYS A 714 -15.31 -7.10 -6.46
N HIS A 715 -15.37 -6.89 -5.15
CA HIS A 715 -14.29 -6.30 -4.36
C HIS A 715 -13.53 -7.39 -3.62
N LYS A 716 -12.23 -7.50 -3.89
CA LYS A 716 -11.40 -8.64 -3.49
C LYS A 716 -10.58 -8.42 -2.22
N TYR A 717 -10.63 -7.23 -1.62
CA TYR A 717 -9.90 -6.93 -0.39
C TYR A 717 -10.89 -6.48 0.68
N LEU A 718 -10.59 -6.73 1.95
CA LEU A 718 -11.37 -6.20 3.06
C LEU A 718 -10.45 -6.02 4.26
N SER A 719 -10.49 -4.85 4.88
CA SER A 719 -9.82 -4.62 6.16
C SER A 719 -10.83 -4.46 7.29
N PHE A 720 -10.51 -5.00 8.47
CA PHE A 720 -11.22 -4.70 9.71
C PHE A 720 -10.70 -3.42 10.39
N ASN A 721 -9.63 -2.80 9.88
CA ASN A 721 -9.28 -1.43 10.27
C ASN A 721 -10.50 -0.52 10.05
N GLY A 722 -10.77 0.35 11.01
CA GLY A 722 -11.95 1.21 11.07
C GLY A 722 -13.22 0.54 11.60
N ALA A 723 -13.22 -0.77 11.87
CA ALA A 723 -14.39 -1.46 12.41
C ALA A 723 -14.54 -1.26 13.93
N CYS A 724 -15.79 -1.12 14.37
CA CYS A 724 -16.17 -1.17 15.78
C CYS A 724 -16.21 -2.63 16.25
N VAL A 725 -15.67 -2.91 17.44
CA VAL A 725 -15.70 -4.24 18.06
C VAL A 725 -16.58 -4.25 19.30
N LEU A 726 -17.57 -5.13 19.29
CA LEU A 726 -18.43 -5.44 20.43
C LEU A 726 -18.01 -6.77 21.06
N VAL A 727 -18.05 -6.86 22.39
CA VAL A 727 -17.83 -8.11 23.11
C VAL A 727 -18.90 -8.35 24.18
N GLY A 728 -19.48 -9.55 24.18
CA GLY A 728 -20.47 -9.99 25.17
C GLY A 728 -20.00 -11.17 26.03
N THR A 729 -19.33 -10.92 27.16
CA THR A 729 -18.86 -11.95 28.11
C THR A 729 -19.82 -12.22 29.27
N SER A 730 -20.79 -11.32 29.48
CA SER A 730 -21.61 -11.28 30.69
C SER A 730 -22.37 -12.58 30.98
N ARG A 731 -22.18 -13.08 32.21
CA ARG A 731 -22.83 -14.28 32.78
C ARG A 731 -22.62 -15.59 31.99
N LYS A 732 -21.69 -15.63 31.03
CA LYS A 732 -21.43 -16.81 30.19
C LYS A 732 -20.94 -18.00 31.03
N LYS A 733 -21.26 -19.23 30.57
CA LYS A 733 -21.01 -20.49 31.29
C LYS A 733 -19.54 -20.67 31.70
N PHE A 734 -18.60 -20.27 30.84
CA PHE A 734 -17.17 -20.45 31.06
C PHE A 734 -16.66 -19.71 32.31
N LEU A 735 -17.27 -18.57 32.67
CA LEU A 735 -16.96 -17.84 33.90
C LEU A 735 -17.35 -18.66 35.13
N GLY A 736 -18.52 -19.29 35.10
CA GLY A 736 -18.98 -20.18 36.16
C GLY A 736 -18.07 -21.39 36.33
N THR A 737 -17.59 -21.96 35.23
CA THR A 737 -16.63 -23.08 35.27
C THR A 737 -15.31 -22.69 35.94
N LEU A 738 -14.80 -21.47 35.72
CA LEU A 738 -13.54 -21.00 36.31
C LEU A 738 -13.67 -20.58 37.78
N THR A 739 -14.84 -20.04 38.15
CA THR A 739 -15.07 -19.46 39.49
C THR A 739 -15.79 -20.40 40.45
N GLY A 740 -16.38 -21.49 39.97
CA GLY A 740 -17.29 -22.35 40.72
C GLY A 740 -18.72 -21.81 40.81
N ASN A 741 -19.04 -20.67 40.18
CA ASN A 741 -20.36 -20.04 40.26
C ASN A 741 -21.33 -20.64 39.22
N GLU A 742 -22.13 -21.62 39.64
CA GLU A 742 -23.10 -22.30 38.78
C GLU A 742 -24.27 -21.40 38.37
N VAL A 743 -24.69 -20.49 39.25
CA VAL A 743 -25.80 -19.56 38.98
C VAL A 743 -25.31 -18.39 38.12
N PRO A 744 -25.95 -18.09 36.98
CA PRO A 744 -25.51 -16.99 36.09
C PRO A 744 -25.46 -15.62 36.77
N SER A 745 -26.35 -15.31 37.71
CA SER A 745 -26.37 -14.04 38.45
C SER A 745 -25.14 -13.84 39.33
N ASP A 746 -24.47 -14.91 39.75
CA ASP A 746 -23.35 -14.84 40.71
C ASP A 746 -22.01 -14.60 39.98
N ARG A 747 -22.05 -14.38 38.66
CA ARG A 747 -20.87 -14.23 37.80
C ARG A 747 -20.50 -12.77 37.55
N VAL A 748 -20.99 -11.83 38.34
CA VAL A 748 -20.77 -10.38 38.15
C VAL A 748 -19.28 -10.04 38.19
N PHE A 749 -18.54 -10.50 39.21
CA PHE A 749 -17.10 -10.23 39.32
C PHE A 749 -16.28 -10.87 38.19
N GLY A 750 -16.63 -12.10 37.79
CA GLY A 750 -16.02 -12.73 36.62
C GLY A 750 -16.30 -11.95 35.32
N THR A 751 -17.51 -11.39 35.20
CA THR A 751 -17.87 -10.51 34.08
C THR A 751 -17.00 -9.25 34.10
N GLY A 752 -16.89 -8.57 35.25
CA GLY A 752 -16.06 -7.38 35.42
C GLY A 752 -14.60 -7.62 35.03
N ALA A 753 -14.01 -8.74 35.45
CA ALA A 753 -12.65 -9.11 35.06
C ALA A 753 -12.49 -9.22 33.54
N THR A 754 -13.43 -9.88 32.85
CA THR A 754 -13.38 -10.00 31.39
C THR A 754 -13.68 -8.69 30.66
N VAL A 755 -14.59 -7.85 31.17
CA VAL A 755 -14.88 -6.53 30.61
C VAL A 755 -13.63 -5.65 30.65
N SER A 756 -12.94 -5.60 31.80
CA SER A 756 -11.68 -4.87 31.94
C SER A 756 -10.61 -5.35 30.96
N ALA A 757 -10.44 -6.68 30.82
CA ALA A 757 -9.50 -7.27 29.86
C ALA A 757 -9.86 -6.94 28.39
N CYS A 758 -11.15 -6.88 28.04
CA CYS A 758 -11.60 -6.48 26.71
C CYS A 758 -11.32 -4.99 26.43
N ILE A 759 -11.48 -4.12 27.43
CA ILE A 759 -11.20 -2.69 27.31
C ILE A 759 -9.70 -2.44 27.11
N GLU A 760 -8.84 -3.15 27.84
CA GLU A 760 -7.38 -3.15 27.60
C GLU A 760 -7.06 -3.49 26.13
N GLN A 761 -7.82 -4.41 25.54
CA GLN A 761 -7.71 -4.82 24.14
C GLN A 761 -8.47 -3.90 23.16
N ASN A 762 -8.76 -2.65 23.55
CA ASN A 762 -9.44 -1.63 22.75
C ASN A 762 -10.82 -2.06 22.18
N THR A 763 -11.60 -2.78 22.98
CA THR A 763 -13.02 -3.03 22.69
C THR A 763 -13.82 -1.73 22.77
N ASP A 764 -14.79 -1.56 21.87
CA ASP A 764 -15.57 -0.33 21.73
C ASP A 764 -16.91 -0.41 22.46
N ILE A 765 -17.55 -1.60 22.45
CA ILE A 765 -18.85 -1.83 23.09
C ILE A 765 -18.80 -3.09 23.95
N VAL A 766 -19.28 -3.02 25.19
CA VAL A 766 -19.46 -4.19 26.06
C VAL A 766 -20.93 -4.49 26.29
N ARG A 767 -21.33 -5.74 26.05
CA ARG A 767 -22.72 -6.20 26.20
C ARG A 767 -22.91 -6.93 27.54
N VAL A 768 -23.72 -6.36 28.43
CA VAL A 768 -23.80 -6.76 29.85
C VAL A 768 -25.23 -6.81 30.41
N HIS A 769 -25.45 -7.68 31.40
CA HIS A 769 -26.71 -7.74 32.16
C HIS A 769 -26.71 -6.77 33.35
N ASP A 770 -25.58 -6.69 34.07
CA ASP A 770 -25.41 -5.98 35.34
C ASP A 770 -24.83 -4.58 35.07
N VAL A 771 -25.65 -3.69 34.48
CA VAL A 771 -25.19 -2.38 33.96
C VAL A 771 -24.58 -1.51 35.04
N LYS A 772 -25.21 -1.43 36.21
CA LYS A 772 -24.73 -0.60 37.32
C LYS A 772 -23.31 -0.96 37.74
N GLU A 773 -23.04 -2.23 37.96
CA GLU A 773 -21.74 -2.73 38.37
C GLU A 773 -20.73 -2.61 37.24
N MET A 774 -21.14 -2.89 35.99
CA MET A 774 -20.23 -2.82 34.85
C MET A 774 -19.91 -1.38 34.45
N LYS A 775 -20.75 -0.39 34.78
CA LYS A 775 -20.42 1.03 34.61
C LYS A 775 -19.18 1.40 35.41
N ASP A 776 -19.10 0.97 36.67
CA ASP A 776 -17.95 1.27 37.52
C ASP A 776 -16.68 0.58 36.98
N VAL A 777 -16.79 -0.67 36.51
CA VAL A 777 -15.68 -1.38 35.87
C VAL A 777 -15.23 -0.64 34.60
N VAL A 778 -16.14 -0.28 33.71
CA VAL A 778 -15.84 0.44 32.47
C VAL A 778 -15.16 1.77 32.76
N CYS A 779 -15.69 2.55 33.70
CA CYS A 779 -15.12 3.85 34.09
C CYS A 779 -13.66 3.71 34.56
N ILE A 780 -13.38 2.74 35.44
CA ILE A 780 -12.03 2.51 35.94
C ILE A 780 -11.11 1.96 34.84
N SER A 781 -11.59 1.02 34.03
CA SER A 781 -10.81 0.43 32.94
C SER A 781 -10.48 1.46 31.85
N ASP A 782 -11.42 2.31 31.46
CA ASP A 782 -11.19 3.40 30.51
C ASP A 782 -10.16 4.40 31.08
N ALA A 783 -10.27 4.77 32.35
CA ALA A 783 -9.28 5.63 32.99
C ALA A 783 -7.86 5.01 32.98
N ILE A 784 -7.74 3.69 33.17
CA ILE A 784 -6.45 2.98 33.18
C ILE A 784 -5.86 2.84 31.77
N TYR A 785 -6.66 2.36 30.81
CA TYR A 785 -6.15 1.89 29.51
C TYR A 785 -6.33 2.90 28.38
N LYS A 786 -7.27 3.84 28.52
CA LYS A 786 -7.64 4.84 27.50
C LYS A 786 -7.38 6.28 27.94
N ASN A 787 -7.16 6.51 29.25
CA ASN A 787 -6.96 7.82 29.86
C ASN A 787 -8.13 8.78 29.57
N VAL A 788 -9.36 8.28 29.72
CA VAL A 788 -10.62 9.01 29.55
C VAL A 788 -11.57 8.85 30.72
#